data_AF-A2DYS5-F1
#
_entry.id   AF-A2DYS5-F1
#
_cell.length_a   1.000
_cell.length_b   1.000
_cell.length_c   1.000
_cell.angle_alpha   90.00
_cell.angle_beta   90.00
_cell.angle_gamma   90.00
#
_symmetry.space_group_name_H-M   'P 1'
#
loop_
_entity.id
_entity.type
_entity.pdbx_description
1 polymer ?
#
loop_
_entity_poly.entity_id
_entity_poly.type
_entity_poly.pdbx_seq_one_letter_code
_entity_poly.pdbx_strand_id
1 'polypeptide(L)'
;MTDTGDDPLNMVIYNTRNRLRELQKSIGAENTDYSTLVSEIKDLSTTLKQESEVISAIPPQTSDVIPLFRPTITTARKKEKQNVPPLDDVRYKVTKAAVLKKQYTVIKKDTKKLPTLKGNAKFQDASTLIAKGILSPSDDLSNLLPTVEPSSGPTGSLLFPNIHVDIGAAAREIQRKKALKTQRRQITTPTAILTTPRINDLPEEVIEKPAEEPPKPRIYEDLQDEFAYQTLLVVHGKIARETPDFESFQRTNTSRWERINQILLKIEEICAIFKLSYAEIDGRKLSQASFSKQLDMDVALGCLLNIEEYVNKIRNQAATLIQRNFRLFLERRECNNRKTLFHAALTIQNFWRNQKSKEIFLNEIRNNIEEIPNRAMDLTNNMSGKFKDIEKDPYVEVHVITNPIDFLRVMDLMFTNITLILIVHYLPQSHIWEDFLEYMAHCGIPNVNERINFVILKETYGGNGISNRLFLDMVSVNYVKKLLFGRTSFLVPHSDWDIERQLSLDLNIPIFGSIKPEEIESRTETTSVFRKSGIVTPLSTKEYFDIEELGNEVIELMRSNTDLTRWIIHLGCNQSEDAIAWFESNRDILYSPDSFEEKMKRSISATTKPQIFLQKISMYGATVEAVPNIVYSFPSVSLLLTGNEIRVIGTYDRMHHSPFRFGALVAPSVSINGIELVSMGRAVGSELMKRNIIGYVTVDFMTFQDKNIMRTIGFGIRLNSYPAALQLAYCTLSAGYNEQKNKIVLLRNNGQEQIKGKKSRYVIIHTGLTHNALNDFGSKDIKRNCFNHGFMFDLLNRTGFKLQFLDAPPEGKSFSMVSATSVDAAIALFEKSYEFIVRMLSQKCPSDENSISRALISARHFHSRVLK
;
A
#
# COMPACT_ATOMS: atom_id res chain seq x y z
N MET A 1 -13.73 50.39 -20.22
CA MET A 1 -12.40 50.32 -20.85
C MET A 1 -12.63 50.36 -22.35
N THR A 2 -11.76 51.05 -23.08
CA THR A 2 -11.87 51.31 -24.52
C THR A 2 -11.53 50.08 -25.35
N ASP A 3 -11.78 50.16 -26.67
CA ASP A 3 -11.55 49.08 -27.63
C ASP A 3 -10.15 48.47 -27.53
N THR A 4 -10.10 47.17 -27.31
CA THR A 4 -8.95 46.32 -27.62
C THR A 4 -9.23 45.62 -28.94
N GLY A 5 -8.97 46.32 -30.04
CA GLY A 5 -8.94 45.68 -31.36
C GLY A 5 -7.87 44.58 -31.42
N ASP A 6 -8.14 43.58 -32.25
CA ASP A 6 -7.16 42.64 -32.81
C ASP A 6 -6.34 41.73 -31.87
N ASP A 7 -6.77 41.50 -30.62
CA ASP A 7 -6.41 40.27 -29.88
C ASP A 7 -7.52 39.21 -30.06
N PRO A 8 -7.31 38.20 -30.94
CA PRO A 8 -8.31 37.15 -31.19
C PRO A 8 -8.55 36.24 -29.99
N LEU A 9 -7.57 36.04 -29.11
CA LEU A 9 -7.73 35.25 -27.88
C LEU A 9 -8.67 35.95 -26.91
N ASN A 10 -8.50 37.26 -26.72
CA ASN A 10 -9.39 38.05 -25.88
C ASN A 10 -10.80 38.18 -26.49
N MET A 11 -10.93 38.31 -27.81
CA MET A 11 -12.23 38.31 -28.50
C MET A 11 -13.00 36.99 -28.34
N VAL A 12 -12.34 35.84 -28.48
CA VAL A 12 -12.97 34.53 -28.19
C VAL A 12 -13.41 34.47 -26.73
N ILE A 13 -12.51 34.73 -25.77
CA ILE A 13 -12.82 34.68 -24.33
C ILE A 13 -13.97 35.63 -23.94
N TYR A 14 -14.08 36.79 -24.60
CA TYR A 14 -15.18 37.74 -24.40
C TYR A 14 -16.52 37.18 -24.90
N ASN A 15 -16.55 36.67 -26.14
CA ASN A 15 -17.73 36.06 -26.75
C ASN A 15 -18.22 34.83 -25.96
N THR A 16 -17.30 33.93 -25.58
CA THR A 16 -17.59 32.79 -24.70
C THR A 16 -18.26 33.23 -23.39
N ARG A 17 -17.74 34.30 -22.75
CA ARG A 17 -18.26 34.83 -21.48
C ARG A 17 -19.63 35.48 -21.59
N ASN A 18 -19.94 36.14 -22.70
CA ASN A 18 -21.27 36.72 -22.91
C ASN A 18 -22.32 35.63 -23.16
N ARG A 19 -22.03 34.65 -24.04
CA ARG A 19 -22.94 33.51 -24.27
C ARG A 19 -23.23 32.70 -23.00
N LEU A 20 -22.21 32.44 -22.17
CA LEU A 20 -22.41 31.78 -20.87
C LEU A 20 -23.27 32.61 -19.91
N ARG A 21 -23.24 33.95 -19.98
CA ARG A 21 -24.12 34.83 -19.19
C ARG A 21 -25.54 34.89 -19.73
N GLU A 22 -25.73 34.73 -21.03
CA GLU A 22 -27.05 34.65 -21.66
C GLU A 22 -27.73 33.33 -21.30
N LEU A 23 -27.01 32.22 -21.40
CA LEU A 23 -27.47 30.89 -20.95
C LEU A 23 -27.71 30.84 -19.43
N GLN A 24 -26.90 31.55 -18.63
CA GLN A 24 -27.17 31.71 -17.20
C GLN A 24 -28.44 32.53 -16.91
N LYS A 25 -28.86 33.43 -17.81
CA LYS A 25 -30.13 34.17 -17.70
C LYS A 25 -31.33 33.33 -18.13
N SER A 26 -31.23 32.53 -19.20
CA SER A 26 -32.35 31.67 -19.64
C SER A 26 -32.71 30.61 -18.59
N ILE A 27 -31.71 30.00 -17.95
CA ILE A 27 -31.90 29.09 -16.79
C ILE A 27 -32.67 29.76 -15.62
N GLY A 28 -32.65 31.09 -15.52
CA GLY A 28 -33.31 31.85 -14.45
C GLY A 28 -34.71 32.38 -14.76
N ALA A 29 -35.28 32.11 -15.95
CA ALA A 29 -36.59 32.65 -16.34
C ALA A 29 -37.74 31.69 -15.99
N GLU A 30 -38.86 32.26 -15.52
CA GLU A 30 -40.00 31.50 -14.94
C GLU A 30 -40.80 30.66 -15.94
N ASN A 31 -40.55 30.80 -17.24
CA ASN A 31 -41.37 30.23 -18.31
C ASN A 31 -40.52 29.53 -19.40
N THR A 32 -39.47 28.83 -18.97
CA THR A 32 -38.42 28.30 -19.85
C THR A 32 -38.68 26.84 -20.25
N ASP A 33 -38.68 26.57 -21.56
CA ASP A 33 -38.73 25.20 -22.10
C ASP A 33 -37.36 24.52 -21.92
N TYR A 34 -37.33 23.46 -21.12
CA TYR A 34 -36.10 22.71 -20.84
C TYR A 34 -35.58 21.93 -22.05
N SER A 35 -36.42 21.65 -23.05
CA SER A 35 -35.99 20.92 -24.26
C SER A 35 -35.11 21.78 -25.16
N THR A 36 -35.49 23.04 -25.40
CA THR A 36 -34.69 24.02 -26.15
C THR A 36 -33.43 24.41 -25.38
N LEU A 37 -33.53 24.58 -24.05
CA LEU A 37 -32.36 24.86 -23.19
C LEU A 37 -31.31 23.74 -23.26
N VAL A 38 -31.72 22.48 -23.36
CA VAL A 38 -30.80 21.34 -23.50
C VAL A 38 -30.11 21.33 -24.89
N SER A 39 -30.79 21.74 -25.96
CA SER A 39 -30.10 22.00 -27.24
C SER A 39 -29.13 23.17 -27.16
N GLU A 40 -29.51 24.31 -26.56
CA GLU A 40 -28.61 25.47 -26.39
C GLU A 40 -27.33 25.10 -25.62
N ILE A 41 -27.44 24.31 -24.54
CA ILE A 41 -26.30 23.79 -23.78
C ILE A 41 -25.41 22.90 -24.67
N LYS A 42 -26.00 22.07 -25.53
CA LYS A 42 -25.28 21.13 -26.40
C LYS A 42 -24.52 21.86 -27.51
N ASP A 43 -25.16 22.86 -28.13
CA ASP A 43 -24.58 23.65 -29.22
C ASP A 43 -23.53 24.64 -28.70
N LEU A 44 -23.73 25.20 -27.50
CA LEU A 44 -22.71 25.96 -26.80
C LEU A 44 -21.50 25.09 -26.39
N SER A 45 -21.73 23.81 -26.05
CA SER A 45 -20.66 22.85 -25.73
C SER A 45 -19.83 22.43 -26.96
N THR A 46 -20.45 22.29 -28.15
CA THR A 46 -19.69 22.06 -29.39
C THR A 46 -18.94 23.31 -29.83
N THR A 47 -19.56 24.48 -29.75
CA THR A 47 -18.92 25.78 -30.06
C THR A 47 -17.71 26.03 -29.15
N LEU A 48 -17.82 25.74 -27.85
CA LEU A 48 -16.73 25.82 -26.88
C LEU A 48 -15.51 24.96 -27.24
N LYS A 49 -15.72 23.79 -27.85
CA LYS A 49 -14.62 22.91 -28.29
C LYS A 49 -13.89 23.53 -29.48
N GLN A 50 -14.64 24.01 -30.47
CA GLN A 50 -14.08 24.72 -31.64
C GLN A 50 -13.33 25.99 -31.21
N GLU A 51 -13.90 26.79 -30.31
CA GLU A 51 -13.23 27.96 -29.71
C GLU A 51 -11.93 27.56 -28.96
N SER A 52 -11.93 26.43 -28.23
CA SER A 52 -10.73 25.91 -27.55
C SER A 52 -9.67 25.37 -28.52
N GLU A 53 -10.07 24.79 -29.65
CA GLU A 53 -9.15 24.31 -30.69
C GLU A 53 -8.48 25.49 -31.39
N VAL A 54 -9.24 26.54 -31.73
CA VAL A 54 -8.70 27.82 -32.24
C VAL A 54 -7.71 28.44 -31.24
N ILE A 55 -8.05 28.50 -29.94
CA ILE A 55 -7.13 28.98 -28.90
C ILE A 55 -5.84 28.17 -28.85
N SER A 56 -5.92 26.84 -29.03
CA SER A 56 -4.74 25.96 -29.00
C SER A 56 -3.79 26.14 -30.20
N ALA A 57 -4.28 26.72 -31.31
CA ALA A 57 -3.51 27.02 -32.51
C ALA A 57 -2.81 28.39 -32.47
N ILE A 58 -3.18 29.28 -31.54
CA ILE A 58 -2.55 30.61 -31.39
C ILE A 58 -1.18 30.46 -30.71
N PRO A 59 -0.08 30.98 -31.30
CA PRO A 59 1.24 30.94 -30.68
C PRO A 59 1.27 31.66 -29.32
N PRO A 60 1.96 31.13 -28.29
CA PRO A 60 1.96 31.68 -26.92
C PRO A 60 2.79 32.98 -26.75
N GLN A 61 2.95 33.73 -27.83
CA GLN A 61 3.82 34.91 -27.97
C GLN A 61 3.04 36.18 -28.37
N THR A 62 1.74 36.07 -28.67
CA THR A 62 0.94 37.15 -29.29
C THR A 62 -0.12 37.77 -28.37
N SER A 63 -0.03 37.60 -27.05
CA SER A 63 -0.96 38.24 -26.10
C SER A 63 -0.21 38.93 -24.97
N ASP A 64 -0.28 40.26 -24.95
CA ASP A 64 0.43 41.14 -24.00
C ASP A 64 -0.02 40.97 -22.54
N VAL A 65 -1.13 40.26 -22.30
CA VAL A 65 -1.78 40.15 -20.99
C VAL A 65 -1.39 38.87 -20.23
N ILE A 66 -0.89 37.83 -20.90
CA ILE A 66 -0.59 36.52 -20.28
C ILE A 66 0.78 35.95 -20.75
N PRO A 67 1.90 36.32 -20.11
CA PRO A 67 3.22 35.78 -20.47
C PRO A 67 3.38 34.33 -19.99
N LEU A 68 3.19 33.35 -20.89
CA LEU A 68 3.37 31.91 -20.65
C LEU A 68 4.85 31.48 -20.61
N PHE A 69 5.69 32.19 -19.86
CA PHE A 69 7.13 31.94 -19.83
C PHE A 69 7.51 30.75 -18.93
N ARG A 70 8.00 29.65 -19.52
CA ARG A 70 8.79 28.65 -18.79
C ARG A 70 10.25 29.10 -18.75
N PRO A 71 10.87 29.30 -17.58
CA PRO A 71 12.29 29.65 -17.51
C PRO A 71 13.13 28.45 -17.97
N THR A 72 13.95 28.65 -19.01
CA THR A 72 14.97 27.69 -19.43
C THR A 72 16.09 27.63 -18.40
N ILE A 73 16.43 26.42 -17.94
CA ILE A 73 17.51 26.21 -16.97
C ILE A 73 18.85 26.40 -17.67
N THR A 74 19.45 27.57 -17.52
CA THR A 74 20.82 27.83 -17.99
C THR A 74 21.83 27.17 -17.06
N THR A 75 22.64 26.26 -17.61
CA THR A 75 23.64 25.48 -16.89
C THR A 75 24.87 26.32 -16.55
N ALA A 76 24.91 26.90 -15.34
CA ALA A 76 25.97 27.81 -14.91
C ALA A 76 26.86 27.25 -13.77
N ARG A 77 28.05 26.78 -14.16
CA ARG A 77 29.31 26.67 -13.38
C ARG A 77 29.32 25.85 -12.07
N LYS A 78 30.25 24.88 -12.02
CA LYS A 78 30.76 24.29 -10.78
C LYS A 78 31.19 25.40 -9.79
N LYS A 79 30.73 25.31 -8.55
CA LYS A 79 31.44 25.82 -7.37
C LYS A 79 31.73 24.64 -6.43
N GLU A 80 32.73 24.80 -5.57
CA GLU A 80 33.34 23.71 -4.83
C GLU A 80 32.47 23.22 -3.66
N LYS A 81 32.69 21.97 -3.23
CA LYS A 81 31.98 21.36 -2.11
C LYS A 81 32.45 21.97 -0.78
N GLN A 82 31.63 22.80 -0.16
CA GLN A 82 31.69 23.01 1.29
C GLN A 82 30.70 22.07 1.98
N ASN A 83 31.20 21.26 2.92
CA ASN A 83 30.37 20.36 3.71
C ASN A 83 29.68 21.14 4.84
N VAL A 84 28.37 21.37 4.71
CA VAL A 84 27.50 21.88 5.79
C VAL A 84 26.25 21.01 5.84
N PRO A 85 25.85 20.47 7.01
CA PRO A 85 24.63 19.67 7.13
C PRO A 85 23.36 20.54 7.02
N PRO A 86 22.19 19.97 6.66
CA PRO A 86 20.94 20.72 6.55
C PRO A 86 20.48 21.30 7.90
N LEU A 87 19.96 22.53 7.89
CA LEU A 87 19.29 23.16 9.03
C LEU A 87 17.77 22.97 8.95
N ASP A 88 17.25 21.96 9.64
CA ASP A 88 15.81 21.74 9.84
C ASP A 88 15.33 22.34 11.18
N ASP A 89 15.03 23.65 11.23
CA ASP A 89 14.02 24.21 12.16
C ASP A 89 13.60 25.64 11.76
N VAL A 90 12.35 25.85 11.31
CA VAL A 90 11.76 27.19 11.12
C VAL A 90 10.50 27.31 11.96
N ARG A 91 10.65 27.90 13.15
CA ARG A 91 9.58 27.99 14.16
C ARG A 91 8.53 29.04 13.82
N TYR A 92 7.28 28.63 13.71
CA TYR A 92 6.14 29.55 13.60
C TYR A 92 5.95 30.39 14.87
N LYS A 93 5.65 31.69 14.70
CA LYS A 93 5.38 32.61 15.82
C LYS A 93 3.97 32.40 16.38
N VAL A 94 3.88 32.25 17.71
CA VAL A 94 2.62 32.01 18.44
C VAL A 94 1.75 33.28 18.50
N THR A 95 0.44 33.13 18.35
CA THR A 95 -0.52 34.25 18.32
C THR A 95 -1.02 34.68 19.70
N LYS A 96 -1.42 35.96 19.81
CA LYS A 96 -1.79 36.63 21.07
C LYS A 96 -2.94 35.94 21.85
N ALA A 97 -3.80 35.18 21.18
CA ALA A 97 -4.89 34.42 21.80
C ALA A 97 -4.40 33.32 22.75
N ALA A 98 -3.23 32.72 22.47
CA ALA A 98 -2.63 31.70 23.34
C ALA A 98 -2.09 32.29 24.67
N VAL A 99 -1.84 33.60 24.72
CA VAL A 99 -1.37 34.30 25.93
C VAL A 99 -2.53 34.49 26.92
N LEU A 100 -3.66 35.02 26.45
CA LEU A 100 -4.85 35.27 27.28
C LEU A 100 -5.42 33.98 27.87
N LYS A 101 -5.48 32.90 27.08
CA LYS A 101 -6.00 31.60 27.55
C LYS A 101 -5.15 30.97 28.66
N LYS A 102 -3.94 31.48 28.89
CA LYS A 102 -2.99 31.03 29.92
C LYS A 102 -3.19 31.68 31.29
N GLN A 103 -3.96 32.77 31.39
CA GLN A 103 -4.10 33.58 32.62
C GLN A 103 -5.25 33.14 33.55
N TYR A 104 -6.18 32.29 33.08
CA TYR A 104 -7.47 32.04 33.74
C TYR A 104 -7.77 30.57 34.07
N THR A 105 -6.79 29.66 33.98
CA THR A 105 -6.99 28.22 34.27
C THR A 105 -6.40 27.82 35.62
N VAL A 106 -7.26 27.35 36.54
CA VAL A 106 -6.89 26.96 37.91
C VAL A 106 -6.07 25.66 37.94
N ILE A 107 -5.07 25.61 38.82
CA ILE A 107 -4.08 24.53 38.93
C ILE A 107 -4.58 23.40 39.86
N LYS A 108 -4.37 22.14 39.46
CA LYS A 108 -4.33 20.97 40.37
C LYS A 108 -2.91 20.38 40.38
N LYS A 109 -2.53 19.71 41.48
CA LYS A 109 -1.17 19.17 41.69
C LYS A 109 -1.00 17.78 41.06
N ASP A 110 0.15 17.55 40.43
CA ASP A 110 0.56 16.24 39.91
C ASP A 110 1.03 15.28 41.02
N THR A 111 1.08 13.99 40.69
CA THR A 111 1.51 12.90 41.59
C THR A 111 3.04 12.74 41.67
N LYS A 112 3.49 12.14 42.77
CA LYS A 112 4.91 12.00 43.14
C LYS A 112 5.57 10.85 42.35
N LYS A 113 6.78 11.07 41.82
CA LYS A 113 7.58 10.02 41.16
C LYS A 113 8.35 9.17 42.18
N LEU A 114 8.51 7.89 41.87
CA LEU A 114 9.15 6.90 42.74
C LEU A 114 10.69 7.03 42.77
N PRO A 115 11.35 6.67 43.89
CA PRO A 115 12.80 6.62 43.98
C PRO A 115 13.39 5.44 43.20
N THR A 116 14.63 5.59 42.69
CA THR A 116 15.30 4.58 41.86
C THR A 116 16.21 3.67 42.68
N LEU A 117 15.89 2.38 42.71
CA LEU A 117 16.66 1.35 43.44
C LEU A 117 18.05 1.11 42.82
N LYS A 118 19.08 1.01 43.67
CA LYS A 118 20.49 0.78 43.29
C LYS A 118 21.09 -0.39 44.06
N GLY A 119 22.09 -1.06 43.47
CA GLY A 119 22.78 -2.20 44.07
C GLY A 119 21.83 -3.35 44.43
N ASN A 120 22.16 -4.06 45.52
CA ASN A 120 21.44 -5.26 45.96
C ASN A 120 19.96 -5.02 46.32
N ALA A 121 19.54 -3.76 46.51
CA ALA A 121 18.13 -3.40 46.70
C ALA A 121 17.24 -3.67 45.47
N LYS A 122 17.83 -3.96 44.29
CA LYS A 122 17.09 -4.43 43.11
C LYS A 122 16.61 -5.90 43.22
N PHE A 123 17.17 -6.68 44.14
CA PHE A 123 16.90 -8.11 44.30
C PHE A 123 16.29 -8.41 45.68
N GLN A 124 15.52 -7.45 46.22
CA GLN A 124 14.87 -7.54 47.53
C GLN A 124 13.38 -7.31 47.38
N ASP A 125 12.56 -8.13 48.03
CA ASP A 125 11.11 -8.08 47.89
C ASP A 125 10.53 -6.72 48.33
N ALA A 126 9.46 -6.30 47.66
CA ALA A 126 8.82 -5.01 47.88
C ALA A 126 8.42 -4.77 49.35
N SER A 127 7.98 -5.83 50.05
CA SER A 127 7.70 -5.79 51.50
C SER A 127 8.92 -5.35 52.32
N THR A 128 10.11 -5.86 52.01
CA THR A 128 11.36 -5.49 52.69
C THR A 128 11.86 -4.10 52.31
N LEU A 129 11.53 -3.61 51.12
CA LEU A 129 11.85 -2.26 50.67
C LEU A 129 10.93 -1.20 51.29
N ILE A 130 9.65 -1.53 51.49
CA ILE A 130 8.69 -0.72 52.25
C ILE A 130 9.09 -0.69 53.73
N ALA A 131 9.45 -1.83 54.33
CA ALA A 131 9.93 -1.89 55.71
C ALA A 131 11.24 -1.10 55.95
N LYS A 132 12.06 -0.92 54.91
CA LYS A 132 13.26 -0.06 54.92
C LYS A 132 12.97 1.42 54.63
N GLY A 133 11.70 1.80 54.44
CA GLY A 133 11.28 3.18 54.15
C GLY A 133 11.67 3.68 52.75
N ILE A 134 12.04 2.77 51.83
CA ILE A 134 12.50 3.13 50.48
C ILE A 134 11.32 3.28 49.51
N LEU A 135 10.19 2.61 49.77
CA LEU A 135 8.93 2.71 49.03
C LEU A 135 7.78 2.97 50.02
N SER A 136 6.78 3.74 49.59
CA SER A 136 5.55 3.95 50.37
C SER A 136 4.53 2.85 50.06
N PRO A 137 3.66 2.44 51.01
CA PRO A 137 2.50 1.58 50.72
C PRO A 137 1.52 2.15 49.69
N SER A 138 1.61 3.44 49.38
CA SER A 138 0.79 4.16 48.39
C SER A 138 1.32 4.14 46.95
N ASP A 139 2.46 3.50 46.71
CA ASP A 139 3.22 3.64 45.46
C ASP A 139 2.81 2.59 44.41
N ASP A 140 2.75 2.99 43.14
CA ASP A 140 2.34 2.10 42.04
C ASP A 140 3.47 1.14 41.63
N LEU A 141 3.46 -0.05 42.24
CA LEU A 141 4.45 -1.10 42.06
C LEU A 141 4.39 -1.84 40.71
N SER A 142 3.46 -1.49 39.81
CA SER A 142 3.25 -2.19 38.53
C SER A 142 4.48 -2.24 37.61
N ASN A 143 5.47 -1.37 37.83
CA ASN A 143 6.72 -1.29 37.06
C ASN A 143 7.90 -2.06 37.70
N LEU A 144 7.70 -2.76 38.82
CA LEU A 144 8.75 -3.50 39.56
C LEU A 144 8.64 -5.03 39.47
N LEU A 145 7.57 -5.57 38.87
CA LEU A 145 7.46 -7.01 38.62
C LEU A 145 8.38 -7.44 37.47
N PRO A 146 9.04 -8.61 37.54
CA PRO A 146 9.91 -9.07 36.47
C PRO A 146 9.11 -9.41 35.21
N THR A 147 9.25 -8.58 34.17
CA THR A 147 8.86 -8.97 32.82
C THR A 147 9.76 -10.12 32.35
N VAL A 148 9.15 -11.25 31.97
CA VAL A 148 9.85 -12.32 31.25
C VAL A 148 10.42 -11.74 29.96
N GLU A 149 11.74 -11.69 29.84
CA GLU A 149 12.37 -11.24 28.60
C GLU A 149 12.10 -12.27 27.49
N PRO A 150 11.62 -11.86 26.30
CA PRO A 150 11.66 -12.74 25.15
C PRO A 150 13.13 -13.02 24.83
N SER A 151 13.52 -14.29 24.84
CA SER A 151 14.90 -14.72 24.62
C SER A 151 15.45 -14.21 23.29
N SER A 152 16.77 -14.02 23.24
CA SER A 152 17.51 -13.55 22.08
C SER A 152 17.13 -14.30 20.79
N GLY A 153 16.79 -13.56 19.73
CA GLY A 153 16.54 -14.12 18.41
C GLY A 153 17.76 -14.88 17.86
N PRO A 154 17.56 -15.85 16.94
CA PRO A 154 18.53 -16.91 16.64
C PRO A 154 19.67 -16.50 15.69
N THR A 155 20.39 -15.42 15.97
CA THR A 155 21.73 -15.18 15.40
C THR A 155 22.74 -16.10 16.09
N GLY A 156 23.05 -17.23 15.46
CA GLY A 156 24.00 -18.23 15.99
C GLY A 156 23.50 -19.68 16.00
N SER A 157 22.38 -20.00 15.32
CA SER A 157 21.96 -21.40 15.17
C SER A 157 22.85 -22.13 14.16
N LEU A 158 23.58 -23.15 14.61
CA LEU A 158 24.39 -24.06 13.77
C LEU A 158 23.54 -24.76 12.68
N LEU A 159 22.23 -24.90 12.92
CA LEU A 159 21.28 -25.56 12.03
C LEU A 159 20.88 -24.71 10.82
N PHE A 160 21.13 -23.41 10.87
CA PHE A 160 20.82 -22.46 9.81
C PHE A 160 21.91 -21.37 9.76
N PRO A 161 23.12 -21.67 9.26
CA PRO A 161 24.24 -20.72 9.28
C PRO A 161 23.95 -19.45 8.46
N ASN A 162 23.15 -19.59 7.38
CA ASN A 162 22.81 -18.52 6.44
C ASN A 162 21.39 -17.96 6.67
N ILE A 163 20.98 -17.72 7.93
CA ILE A 163 19.78 -16.90 8.20
C ILE A 163 20.16 -15.42 8.10
N HIS A 164 19.43 -14.67 7.29
CA HIS A 164 19.59 -13.23 7.20
C HIS A 164 18.38 -12.48 7.78
N VAL A 165 18.33 -12.39 9.11
CA VAL A 165 17.39 -11.50 9.82
C VAL A 165 18.01 -10.12 9.97
N ASP A 166 17.35 -9.10 9.43
CA ASP A 166 17.71 -7.69 9.63
C ASP A 166 17.29 -7.19 11.03
N ILE A 167 18.00 -7.68 12.05
CA ILE A 167 17.86 -7.27 13.44
C ILE A 167 18.11 -5.76 13.60
N GLY A 168 18.97 -5.18 12.76
CA GLY A 168 19.23 -3.74 12.73
C GLY A 168 17.98 -2.92 12.40
N ALA A 169 17.19 -3.29 11.39
CA ALA A 169 15.92 -2.63 11.11
C ALA A 169 14.80 -3.06 12.06
N ALA A 170 14.77 -4.30 12.55
CA ALA A 170 13.80 -4.70 13.58
C ALA A 170 13.98 -3.86 14.86
N ALA A 171 15.22 -3.68 15.32
CA ALA A 171 15.57 -2.79 16.41
C ALA A 171 15.23 -1.33 16.08
N ARG A 172 15.54 -0.83 14.88
CA ARG A 172 15.20 0.54 14.46
C ARG A 172 13.70 0.78 14.31
N GLU A 173 12.89 -0.18 13.89
CA GLU A 173 11.43 -0.03 13.77
C GLU A 173 10.72 -0.24 15.12
N ILE A 174 11.27 -1.08 16.01
CA ILE A 174 10.87 -1.09 17.43
C ILE A 174 11.25 0.24 18.09
N GLN A 175 12.43 0.80 17.80
CA GLN A 175 12.82 2.14 18.23
C GLN A 175 11.95 3.22 17.58
N ARG A 176 11.50 3.08 16.32
CA ARG A 176 10.61 4.05 15.65
C ARG A 176 9.18 3.98 16.17
N LYS A 177 8.65 2.78 16.44
CA LYS A 177 7.37 2.58 17.13
C LYS A 177 7.43 3.07 18.58
N LYS A 178 8.55 2.84 19.30
CA LYS A 178 8.81 3.48 20.60
C LYS A 178 8.90 5.01 20.46
N ALA A 179 9.63 5.54 19.48
CA ALA A 179 9.79 6.98 19.25
C ALA A 179 8.47 7.67 18.87
N LEU A 180 7.60 7.06 18.08
CA LEU A 180 6.25 7.56 17.78
C LEU A 180 5.35 7.54 19.04
N LYS A 181 5.42 6.46 19.83
CA LYS A 181 4.72 6.35 21.13
C LYS A 181 5.28 7.32 22.19
N THR A 182 6.52 7.74 22.02
CA THR A 182 7.24 8.72 22.87
C THR A 182 7.03 10.16 22.40
N GLN A 183 6.98 10.45 21.09
CA GLN A 183 6.59 11.76 20.55
C GLN A 183 5.14 12.09 20.93
N ARG A 184 4.23 11.11 20.90
CA ARG A 184 2.87 11.21 21.49
C ARG A 184 2.86 11.41 23.02
N ARG A 185 4.00 11.38 23.70
CA ARG A 185 4.16 11.53 25.17
C ARG A 185 5.24 12.55 25.60
N GLN A 186 5.92 13.22 24.68
CA GLN A 186 7.00 14.18 24.95
C GLN A 186 6.68 15.60 24.48
N ILE A 187 5.40 15.93 24.31
CA ILE A 187 4.93 17.33 24.37
C ILE A 187 4.91 17.75 25.86
N THR A 188 6.05 17.70 26.55
CA THR A 188 6.13 17.99 27.99
C THR A 188 7.55 18.26 28.51
N THR A 189 7.63 19.16 29.49
CA THR A 189 8.77 19.51 30.37
C THR A 189 9.95 20.32 29.79
N PRO A 190 10.64 21.15 30.61
CA PRO A 190 11.45 22.28 30.13
C PRO A 190 12.90 22.29 30.68
N THR A 191 13.61 23.42 30.52
CA THR A 191 14.92 23.69 31.16
C THR A 191 14.93 25.13 31.72
N ALA A 192 15.67 25.37 32.81
CA ALA A 192 15.62 26.60 33.61
C ALA A 192 16.67 27.66 33.21
N ILE A 193 16.50 28.89 33.69
CA ILE A 193 17.41 30.04 33.52
C ILE A 193 17.69 30.68 34.89
N LEU A 194 18.90 31.22 35.10
CA LEU A 194 19.33 31.90 36.32
C LEU A 194 19.58 33.42 36.10
N THR A 195 18.95 34.23 36.95
CA THR A 195 19.40 35.52 37.55
C THR A 195 20.17 36.60 36.74
N THR A 196 19.64 37.83 36.75
CA THR A 196 20.37 39.13 36.62
C THR A 196 19.69 40.24 37.46
N PRO A 197 20.39 41.16 38.17
CA PRO A 197 19.73 42.16 39.05
C PRO A 197 19.96 43.67 38.77
N ARG A 198 18.87 44.48 38.94
CA ARG A 198 18.71 45.87 39.51
C ARG A 198 19.54 47.12 39.07
N ILE A 199 19.02 48.30 39.52
CA ILE A 199 19.61 49.68 39.62
C ILE A 199 19.34 50.62 38.39
N ASN A 200 19.18 51.96 38.49
CA ASN A 200 18.31 52.88 39.30
C ASN A 200 18.55 54.37 38.87
N ASP A 201 17.53 55.25 38.96
CA ASP A 201 17.56 56.74 39.22
C ASP A 201 18.22 57.76 38.22
N LEU A 202 17.88 59.08 38.10
CA LEU A 202 16.73 59.88 38.62
C LEU A 202 16.21 61.10 37.75
N PRO A 203 16.83 62.31 37.65
CA PRO A 203 16.09 63.61 37.67
C PRO A 203 16.31 64.67 36.53
N GLU A 204 15.85 65.92 36.74
CA GLU A 204 15.74 67.10 35.82
C GLU A 204 16.56 68.35 36.29
N GLU A 205 16.65 69.45 35.50
CA GLU A 205 16.79 70.85 36.02
C GLU A 205 16.41 71.98 35.00
N VAL A 206 16.47 73.26 35.42
CA VAL A 206 15.76 74.46 34.86
C VAL A 206 16.70 75.69 34.71
N ILE A 207 16.35 76.72 33.89
CA ILE A 207 16.90 78.11 33.98
C ILE A 207 15.95 79.16 33.33
N GLU A 208 16.01 80.42 33.80
CA GLU A 208 15.20 81.60 33.38
C GLU A 208 16.07 82.87 33.07
N LYS A 209 15.40 84.00 32.71
CA LYS A 209 15.75 85.45 32.90
C LYS A 209 16.29 86.25 31.69
N PRO A 210 16.20 87.60 31.69
CA PRO A 210 15.17 88.52 32.23
C PRO A 210 14.78 89.65 31.24
N ALA A 211 14.17 90.75 31.72
CA ALA A 211 13.71 91.92 30.95
C ALA A 211 14.48 93.24 31.27
N GLU A 212 14.17 94.33 30.55
CA GLU A 212 14.60 95.73 30.82
C GLU A 212 13.41 96.72 30.62
N GLU A 213 13.47 97.92 31.24
CA GLU A 213 12.37 98.91 31.38
C GLU A 213 12.83 100.39 31.13
N PRO A 214 11.93 101.41 30.98
CA PRO A 214 12.13 102.56 30.06
C PRO A 214 12.95 103.81 30.55
N PRO A 215 12.44 104.90 31.21
CA PRO A 215 11.08 105.35 31.53
C PRO A 215 10.75 106.88 31.28
N LYS A 216 9.66 107.18 30.53
CA LYS A 216 8.66 108.26 30.82
C LYS A 216 9.08 109.76 30.61
N PRO A 217 8.20 110.78 30.84
CA PRO A 217 6.89 110.99 30.20
C PRO A 217 6.53 112.48 29.84
N ARG A 218 5.36 112.67 29.22
CA ARG A 218 4.38 113.72 29.61
C ARG A 218 3.04 113.05 29.94
N ILE A 219 2.18 113.73 30.70
CA ILE A 219 0.99 113.16 31.36
C ILE A 219 -0.08 112.73 30.32
N TYR A 220 -0.79 111.64 30.61
CA TYR A 220 -1.56 110.83 29.65
C TYR A 220 -3.04 110.61 30.04
N GLU A 221 -3.39 110.82 31.31
CA GLU A 221 -4.60 110.27 31.93
C GLU A 221 -5.91 110.90 31.44
N ASP A 222 -5.95 112.24 31.28
CA ASP A 222 -7.17 112.97 30.89
C ASP A 222 -7.67 112.64 29.47
N LEU A 223 -6.78 112.17 28.58
CA LEU A 223 -7.12 111.81 27.20
C LEU A 223 -7.76 110.41 27.08
N GLN A 224 -7.63 109.56 28.10
CA GLN A 224 -8.02 108.15 27.96
C GLN A 224 -9.53 107.92 28.18
N ASP A 225 -10.15 108.69 29.07
CA ASP A 225 -11.58 108.52 29.41
C ASP A 225 -12.55 109.04 28.32
N GLU A 226 -12.10 109.82 27.32
CA GLU A 226 -12.91 110.10 26.11
C GLU A 226 -13.03 108.89 25.16
N PHE A 227 -12.05 107.97 25.18
CA PHE A 227 -11.94 106.87 24.22
C PHE A 227 -12.33 105.49 24.78
N ALA A 228 -12.88 105.44 26.00
CA ALA A 228 -13.21 104.26 26.82
C ALA A 228 -14.07 103.13 26.17
N TYR A 229 -14.55 103.28 24.93
CA TYR A 229 -15.53 102.40 24.27
C TYR A 229 -14.98 101.57 23.10
N GLN A 230 -13.65 101.43 22.94
CA GLN A 230 -13.07 100.80 21.75
C GLN A 230 -12.99 99.26 21.86
N THR A 231 -12.15 98.69 22.74
CA THR A 231 -11.98 97.22 22.88
C THR A 231 -11.56 96.83 24.29
N LEU A 232 -11.95 95.62 24.73
CA LEU A 232 -11.35 94.95 25.89
C LEU A 232 -10.61 93.68 25.45
N LEU A 233 -9.52 93.33 26.14
CA LEU A 233 -8.66 92.21 25.75
C LEU A 233 -8.81 90.99 26.68
N VAL A 234 -8.83 89.80 26.07
CA VAL A 234 -8.64 88.51 26.74
C VAL A 234 -7.22 88.03 26.46
N VAL A 235 -6.45 87.75 27.50
CA VAL A 235 -5.05 87.31 27.44
C VAL A 235 -4.88 86.05 28.29
N HIS A 236 -4.28 85.00 27.72
CA HIS A 236 -4.18 83.66 28.32
C HIS A 236 -5.52 83.08 28.83
N GLY A 237 -6.63 83.41 28.14
CA GLY A 237 -7.98 82.92 28.48
C GLY A 237 -8.66 83.64 29.66
N LYS A 238 -8.04 84.70 30.21
CA LYS A 238 -8.64 85.60 31.21
C LYS A 238 -8.72 87.02 30.68
N ILE A 239 -9.61 87.85 31.21
CA ILE A 239 -9.72 89.25 30.80
C ILE A 239 -8.58 90.05 31.43
N ALA A 240 -7.98 90.96 30.66
CA ALA A 240 -6.86 91.81 31.07
C ALA A 240 -7.32 92.98 31.97
N ARG A 241 -7.78 92.66 33.19
CA ARG A 241 -8.38 93.62 34.14
C ARG A 241 -7.42 94.72 34.63
N GLU A 242 -6.12 94.52 34.46
CA GLU A 242 -5.04 95.45 34.81
C GLU A 242 -4.74 96.48 33.69
N THR A 243 -5.51 96.46 32.58
CA THR A 243 -5.37 97.47 31.52
C THR A 243 -6.12 98.77 31.88
N PRO A 244 -5.55 99.95 31.63
CA PRO A 244 -6.21 101.22 31.91
C PRO A 244 -7.50 101.42 31.09
N ASP A 245 -7.62 100.77 29.93
CA ASP A 245 -8.84 100.77 29.12
C ASP A 245 -9.97 99.97 29.80
N PHE A 246 -9.64 98.90 30.53
CA PHE A 246 -10.61 98.17 31.35
C PHE A 246 -11.07 98.99 32.56
N GLU A 247 -10.16 99.70 33.24
CA GLU A 247 -10.54 100.63 34.31
C GLU A 247 -11.42 101.76 33.79
N SER A 248 -11.04 102.38 32.66
CA SER A 248 -11.80 103.46 32.02
C SER A 248 -13.21 103.00 31.66
N PHE A 249 -13.34 101.85 30.97
CA PHE A 249 -14.63 101.24 30.66
C PHE A 249 -15.45 100.89 31.93
N GLN A 250 -14.79 100.47 33.01
CA GLN A 250 -15.44 100.24 34.32
C GLN A 250 -15.96 101.55 34.93
N ARG A 251 -15.16 102.63 34.95
CA ARG A 251 -15.59 103.97 35.42
C ARG A 251 -16.84 104.41 34.65
N THR A 252 -16.80 104.38 33.32
CA THR A 252 -17.90 104.83 32.46
C THR A 252 -19.18 103.99 32.61
N ASN A 253 -19.05 102.68 32.89
CA ASN A 253 -20.19 101.75 32.99
C ASN A 253 -20.57 101.38 34.45
N THR A 254 -20.13 102.16 35.45
CA THR A 254 -20.36 101.90 36.89
C THR A 254 -21.79 101.50 37.24
N SER A 255 -22.81 102.11 36.62
CA SER A 255 -24.23 101.84 36.87
C SER A 255 -24.77 100.51 36.29
N ARG A 256 -23.97 99.75 35.54
CA ARG A 256 -24.35 98.49 34.86
C ARG A 256 -23.35 97.35 35.07
N TRP A 257 -22.30 97.59 35.85
CA TRP A 257 -21.12 96.74 35.94
C TRP A 257 -21.40 95.28 36.32
N GLU A 258 -22.33 95.03 37.24
CA GLU A 258 -22.63 93.69 37.76
C GLU A 258 -23.05 92.69 36.66
N ARG A 259 -23.88 93.13 35.70
CA ARG A 259 -24.29 92.27 34.55
C ARG A 259 -23.17 92.11 33.54
N ILE A 260 -22.39 93.16 33.29
CA ILE A 260 -21.24 93.11 32.40
C ILE A 260 -20.22 92.08 32.93
N ASN A 261 -19.95 92.10 34.23
CA ASN A 261 -19.08 91.12 34.90
C ASN A 261 -19.59 89.67 34.77
N GLN A 262 -20.90 89.43 34.79
CA GLN A 262 -21.48 88.09 34.53
C GLN A 262 -21.29 87.61 33.09
N ILE A 263 -21.40 88.50 32.09
CA ILE A 263 -21.12 88.17 30.68
C ILE A 263 -19.63 87.90 30.49
N LEU A 264 -18.78 88.73 31.10
CA LEU A 264 -17.32 88.58 31.10
C LEU A 264 -16.86 87.24 31.69
N LEU A 265 -17.46 86.76 32.80
CA LEU A 265 -17.17 85.43 33.36
C LEU A 265 -17.54 84.29 32.39
N LYS A 266 -18.66 84.39 31.64
CA LYS A 266 -19.00 83.41 30.60
C LYS A 266 -18.04 83.45 29.41
N ILE A 267 -17.50 84.61 29.08
CA ILE A 267 -16.46 84.77 28.05
C ILE A 267 -15.16 84.04 28.49
N GLU A 268 -14.76 84.15 29.76
CA GLU A 268 -13.62 83.39 30.31
C GLU A 268 -13.87 81.86 30.25
N GLU A 269 -15.09 81.39 30.56
CA GLU A 269 -15.48 79.97 30.42
C GLU A 269 -15.41 79.46 28.96
N ILE A 270 -15.93 80.25 28.01
CA ILE A 270 -15.87 79.95 26.57
C ILE A 270 -14.41 79.89 26.09
N CYS A 271 -13.58 80.85 26.50
CA CYS A 271 -12.15 80.85 26.16
C CYS A 271 -11.41 79.64 26.73
N ALA A 272 -11.79 79.15 27.91
CA ALA A 272 -11.25 77.91 28.47
C ALA A 272 -11.67 76.65 27.68
N ILE A 273 -12.95 76.55 27.29
CA ILE A 273 -13.49 75.42 26.50
C ILE A 273 -12.80 75.33 25.13
N PHE A 274 -12.64 76.45 24.43
CA PHE A 274 -12.03 76.50 23.10
C PHE A 274 -10.50 76.68 23.14
N LYS A 275 -9.89 76.86 24.32
CA LYS A 275 -8.44 77.12 24.51
C LYS A 275 -7.94 78.36 23.75
N LEU A 276 -8.73 79.44 23.77
CA LEU A 276 -8.37 80.72 23.17
C LEU A 276 -7.35 81.46 24.06
N SER A 277 -6.13 81.61 23.56
CA SER A 277 -5.03 82.29 24.26
C SER A 277 -5.06 83.81 24.16
N TYR A 278 -5.75 84.35 23.15
CA TYR A 278 -5.95 85.77 22.91
C TYR A 278 -7.30 85.96 22.21
N ALA A 279 -8.08 86.97 22.61
CA ALA A 279 -9.32 87.37 21.94
C ALA A 279 -9.68 88.84 22.24
N GLU A 280 -10.36 89.49 21.31
CA GLU A 280 -10.81 90.88 21.42
C GLU A 280 -12.33 90.93 21.65
N ILE A 281 -12.74 91.67 22.68
CA ILE A 281 -14.14 91.89 23.04
C ILE A 281 -14.55 93.30 22.57
N ASP A 282 -15.65 93.37 21.83
CA ASP A 282 -16.26 94.63 21.41
C ASP A 282 -16.99 95.28 22.60
N GLY A 283 -16.45 96.36 23.15
CA GLY A 283 -16.99 97.04 24.32
C GLY A 283 -18.40 97.61 24.11
N ARG A 284 -18.78 97.91 22.86
CA ARG A 284 -20.13 98.39 22.51
C ARG A 284 -21.13 97.24 22.50
N LYS A 285 -20.78 96.10 21.88
CA LYS A 285 -21.60 94.88 21.93
C LYS A 285 -21.74 94.33 23.36
N LEU A 286 -20.66 94.37 24.15
CA LEU A 286 -20.69 93.97 25.56
C LEU A 286 -21.66 94.84 26.38
N SER A 287 -21.66 96.16 26.18
CA SER A 287 -22.62 97.08 26.82
C SER A 287 -24.06 96.82 26.32
N GLN A 288 -24.27 96.59 25.02
CA GLN A 288 -25.57 96.22 24.44
C GLN A 288 -26.10 94.88 24.99
N ALA A 289 -25.24 93.87 25.16
CA ALA A 289 -25.61 92.57 25.72
C ALA A 289 -26.08 92.65 27.18
N SER A 290 -25.71 93.69 27.94
CA SER A 290 -26.20 93.90 29.31
C SER A 290 -27.71 94.21 29.41
N PHE A 291 -28.33 94.59 28.29
CA PHE A 291 -29.78 94.79 28.16
C PHE A 291 -30.55 93.48 27.88
N SER A 292 -29.87 92.42 27.42
CA SER A 292 -30.49 91.12 27.10
C SER A 292 -31.04 90.44 28.35
N LYS A 293 -32.23 89.82 28.22
CA LYS A 293 -32.96 89.23 29.36
C LYS A 293 -32.53 87.80 29.71
N GLN A 294 -31.67 87.19 28.90
CA GLN A 294 -31.03 85.88 29.12
C GLN A 294 -29.55 85.97 28.68
N LEU A 295 -28.65 85.35 29.47
CA LEU A 295 -27.25 85.14 29.10
C LEU A 295 -27.08 83.74 28.51
N ASP A 296 -27.18 83.60 27.19
CA ASP A 296 -26.88 82.34 26.49
C ASP A 296 -25.46 82.35 25.88
N MET A 297 -24.94 81.16 25.53
CA MET A 297 -23.58 80.98 25.00
C MET A 297 -23.38 81.74 23.69
N ASP A 298 -24.37 81.74 22.80
CA ASP A 298 -24.32 82.46 21.52
C ASP A 298 -24.26 83.99 21.71
N VAL A 299 -24.83 84.52 22.79
CA VAL A 299 -24.76 85.96 23.13
C VAL A 299 -23.33 86.34 23.56
N ALA A 300 -22.67 85.47 24.33
CA ALA A 300 -21.29 85.68 24.75
C ALA A 300 -20.30 85.47 23.58
N LEU A 301 -20.55 84.50 22.69
CA LEU A 301 -19.80 84.32 21.44
C LEU A 301 -19.92 85.55 20.52
N GLY A 302 -21.11 86.15 20.40
CA GLY A 302 -21.34 87.35 19.59
C GLY A 302 -20.68 88.64 20.11
N CYS A 303 -20.19 88.66 21.35
CA CYS A 303 -19.41 89.78 21.90
C CYS A 303 -17.91 89.73 21.52
N LEU A 304 -17.43 88.59 21.00
CA LEU A 304 -16.03 88.33 20.68
C LEU A 304 -15.78 88.42 19.18
N LEU A 305 -14.66 89.04 18.79
CA LEU A 305 -14.27 89.20 17.38
C LEU A 305 -13.54 87.95 16.85
N ASN A 306 -13.70 87.66 15.55
CA ASN A 306 -13.04 86.57 14.79
C ASN A 306 -13.23 85.09 15.26
N ILE A 307 -14.19 84.78 16.14
CA ILE A 307 -14.36 83.38 16.63
C ILE A 307 -14.89 82.39 15.58
N GLU A 308 -15.68 82.82 14.59
CA GLU A 308 -16.30 81.91 13.61
C GLU A 308 -15.28 81.08 12.82
N GLU A 309 -14.16 81.70 12.42
CA GLU A 309 -13.08 81.01 11.70
C GLU A 309 -12.43 79.93 12.58
N TYR A 310 -12.23 80.22 13.87
CA TYR A 310 -11.65 79.29 14.83
C TYR A 310 -12.57 78.08 15.11
N VAL A 311 -13.88 78.32 15.27
CA VAL A 311 -14.87 77.24 15.44
C VAL A 311 -14.95 76.35 14.20
N ASN A 312 -14.93 76.94 13.00
CA ASN A 312 -14.93 76.19 11.75
C ASN A 312 -13.61 75.40 11.55
N LYS A 313 -12.46 75.95 11.97
CA LYS A 313 -11.17 75.25 11.99
C LYS A 313 -11.20 73.99 12.86
N ILE A 314 -11.78 74.07 14.06
CA ILE A 314 -11.95 72.91 14.96
C ILE A 314 -12.93 71.88 14.36
N ARG A 315 -14.07 72.32 13.81
CA ARG A 315 -15.04 71.42 13.13
C ARG A 315 -14.38 70.66 11.97
N ASN A 316 -13.58 71.33 11.15
CA ASN A 316 -12.85 70.73 10.04
C ASN A 316 -11.77 69.73 10.49
N GLN A 317 -11.07 70.00 11.60
CA GLN A 317 -10.12 69.06 12.20
C GLN A 317 -10.83 67.80 12.71
N ALA A 318 -11.97 67.94 13.39
CA ALA A 318 -12.78 66.82 13.87
C ALA A 318 -13.31 65.97 12.70
N ALA A 319 -13.86 66.61 11.66
CA ALA A 319 -14.32 65.93 10.44
C ALA A 319 -13.18 65.16 9.76
N THR A 320 -11.99 65.75 9.66
CA THR A 320 -10.80 65.11 9.08
C THR A 320 -10.38 63.86 9.87
N LEU A 321 -10.41 63.91 11.20
CA LEU A 321 -10.12 62.75 12.07
C LEU A 321 -11.15 61.62 11.90
N ILE A 322 -12.44 61.96 11.84
CA ILE A 322 -13.53 61.00 11.61
C ILE A 322 -13.38 60.33 10.23
N GLN A 323 -13.18 61.12 9.16
CA GLN A 323 -12.97 60.61 7.80
C GLN A 323 -11.72 59.71 7.71
N ARG A 324 -10.60 60.10 8.33
CA ARG A 324 -9.37 59.29 8.38
C ARG A 324 -9.62 57.94 9.04
N ASN A 325 -10.29 57.93 10.19
CA ASN A 325 -10.57 56.70 10.93
C ASN A 325 -11.57 55.80 10.18
N PHE A 326 -12.57 56.38 9.48
CA PHE A 326 -13.50 55.63 8.64
C PHE A 326 -12.82 54.99 7.42
N ARG A 327 -11.95 55.72 6.71
CA ARG A 327 -11.13 55.16 5.61
C ARG A 327 -10.24 54.01 6.10
N LEU A 328 -9.60 54.17 7.27
CA LEU A 328 -8.81 53.11 7.91
C LEU A 328 -9.64 51.88 8.32
N PHE A 329 -10.90 52.06 8.70
CA PHE A 329 -11.82 50.96 8.99
C PHE A 329 -12.21 50.18 7.72
N LEU A 330 -12.56 50.89 6.63
CA LEU A 330 -12.87 50.29 5.34
C LEU A 330 -11.69 49.47 4.81
N GLU A 331 -10.48 50.03 4.77
CA GLU A 331 -9.27 49.32 4.33
C GLU A 331 -8.95 48.09 5.20
N ARG A 332 -9.18 48.15 6.51
CA ARG A 332 -9.02 46.97 7.39
C ARG A 332 -10.05 45.87 7.07
N ARG A 333 -11.30 46.25 6.83
CA ARG A 333 -12.37 45.33 6.41
C ARG A 333 -12.06 44.69 5.06
N GLU A 334 -11.67 45.49 4.07
CA GLU A 334 -11.30 44.98 2.74
C GLU A 334 -10.04 44.12 2.79
N CYS A 335 -8.99 44.53 3.52
CA CYS A 335 -7.77 43.74 3.70
C CYS A 335 -8.06 42.37 4.34
N ASN A 336 -9.02 42.30 5.29
CA ASN A 336 -9.47 41.03 5.85
C ASN A 336 -10.26 40.20 4.83
N ASN A 337 -11.15 40.80 4.03
CA ASN A 337 -11.86 40.10 2.96
C ASN A 337 -10.90 39.58 1.86
N ARG A 338 -9.90 40.39 1.47
CA ARG A 338 -8.84 39.98 0.54
C ARG A 338 -8.04 38.79 1.08
N LYS A 339 -7.77 38.75 2.40
CA LYS A 339 -7.11 37.60 3.07
C LYS A 339 -7.99 36.35 3.13
N THR A 340 -9.28 36.45 3.47
CA THR A 340 -10.15 35.27 3.54
C THR A 340 -10.37 34.68 2.14
N LEU A 341 -10.56 35.51 1.12
CA LEU A 341 -10.60 35.07 -0.29
C LEU A 341 -9.28 34.42 -0.71
N PHE A 342 -8.13 34.99 -0.36
CA PHE A 342 -6.82 34.39 -0.65
C PHE A 342 -6.63 33.03 0.04
N HIS A 343 -7.01 32.89 1.32
CA HIS A 343 -6.93 31.61 2.03
C HIS A 343 -7.88 30.55 1.46
N ALA A 344 -9.09 30.94 1.06
CA ALA A 344 -10.03 30.03 0.37
C ALA A 344 -9.46 29.59 -0.99
N ALA A 345 -8.99 30.53 -1.82
CA ALA A 345 -8.37 30.24 -3.11
C ALA A 345 -7.13 29.34 -2.98
N LEU A 346 -6.24 29.61 -2.01
CA LEU A 346 -5.06 28.78 -1.74
C LEU A 346 -5.45 27.37 -1.29
N THR A 347 -6.51 27.22 -0.49
CA THR A 347 -7.02 25.91 -0.05
C THR A 347 -7.55 25.10 -1.23
N ILE A 348 -8.34 25.73 -2.10
CA ILE A 348 -8.88 25.13 -3.33
C ILE A 348 -7.75 24.76 -4.30
N GLN A 349 -6.78 25.66 -4.52
CA GLN A 349 -5.62 25.42 -5.38
C GLN A 349 -4.75 24.27 -4.87
N ASN A 350 -4.51 24.19 -3.56
CA ASN A 350 -3.72 23.10 -2.97
C ASN A 350 -4.47 21.77 -3.04
N PHE A 351 -5.79 21.75 -2.81
CA PHE A 351 -6.60 20.54 -3.01
C PHE A 351 -6.56 20.07 -4.48
N TRP A 352 -6.78 20.97 -5.43
CA TRP A 352 -6.74 20.66 -6.86
C TRP A 352 -5.36 20.18 -7.33
N ARG A 353 -4.28 20.85 -6.90
CA ARG A 353 -2.89 20.41 -7.18
C ARG A 353 -2.64 19.02 -6.61
N ASN A 354 -3.04 18.75 -5.37
CA ASN A 354 -2.86 17.44 -4.74
C ASN A 354 -3.65 16.34 -5.45
N GLN A 355 -4.90 16.62 -5.87
CA GLN A 355 -5.68 15.67 -6.67
C GLN A 355 -5.06 15.41 -8.03
N LYS A 356 -4.60 16.45 -8.75
CA LYS A 356 -3.96 16.28 -10.06
C LYS A 356 -2.61 15.58 -9.97
N SER A 357 -1.81 15.83 -8.93
CA SER A 357 -0.59 15.07 -8.66
C SER A 357 -0.88 13.60 -8.34
N LYS A 358 -1.97 13.33 -7.58
CA LYS A 358 -2.43 11.96 -7.30
C LYS A 358 -2.93 11.26 -8.57
N GLU A 359 -3.65 11.96 -9.43
CA GLU A 359 -4.14 11.46 -10.73
C GLU A 359 -2.97 11.07 -11.65
N ILE A 360 -1.97 11.95 -11.79
CA ILE A 360 -0.74 11.68 -12.54
C ILE A 360 -0.02 10.46 -11.96
N PHE A 361 0.22 10.43 -10.64
CA PHE A 361 0.91 9.33 -9.96
C PHE A 361 0.15 7.98 -10.07
N LEU A 362 -1.18 7.98 -10.05
CA LEU A 362 -1.97 6.78 -10.27
C LEU A 362 -1.92 6.29 -11.72
N ASN A 363 -1.82 7.19 -12.69
CA ASN A 363 -1.62 6.82 -14.09
C ASN A 363 -0.18 6.35 -14.34
N GLU A 364 0.83 6.96 -13.72
CA GLU A 364 2.21 6.45 -13.71
C GLU A 364 2.27 5.03 -13.10
N ILE A 365 1.55 4.76 -12.00
CA ILE A 365 1.45 3.41 -11.43
C ILE A 365 0.79 2.43 -12.41
N ARG A 366 -0.33 2.80 -13.05
CA ARG A 366 -1.01 1.94 -14.05
C ARG A 366 -0.08 1.58 -15.20
N ASN A 367 0.54 2.58 -15.83
CA ASN A 367 1.47 2.37 -16.94
C ASN A 367 2.65 1.48 -16.53
N ASN A 368 3.23 1.70 -15.34
CA ASN A 368 4.29 0.83 -14.83
C ASN A 368 3.80 -0.62 -14.61
N ILE A 369 2.58 -0.83 -14.10
CA ILE A 369 1.99 -2.16 -13.90
C ILE A 369 1.74 -2.87 -15.24
N GLU A 370 1.22 -2.15 -16.24
CA GLU A 370 1.00 -2.66 -17.59
C GLU A 370 2.31 -3.01 -18.31
N GLU A 371 3.42 -2.33 -17.97
CA GLU A 371 4.76 -2.66 -18.45
C GLU A 371 5.44 -3.85 -17.73
N ILE A 372 5.00 -4.26 -16.53
CA ILE A 372 5.63 -5.35 -15.76
C ILE A 372 5.79 -6.64 -16.60
N PRO A 373 4.74 -7.19 -17.23
CA PRO A 373 4.84 -8.48 -17.92
C PRO A 373 5.79 -8.40 -19.12
N ASN A 374 5.80 -7.27 -19.84
CA ASN A 374 6.65 -7.08 -21.01
C ASN A 374 8.13 -7.04 -20.60
N ARG A 375 8.48 -6.22 -19.60
CA ARG A 375 9.86 -6.12 -19.09
C ARG A 375 10.35 -7.44 -18.48
N ALA A 376 9.48 -8.20 -17.81
CA ALA A 376 9.82 -9.52 -17.28
C ALA A 376 10.03 -10.56 -18.41
N MET A 377 9.20 -10.50 -19.47
CA MET A 377 9.35 -11.31 -20.67
C MET A 377 10.64 -10.98 -21.42
N ASP A 378 11.07 -9.72 -21.47
CA ASP A 378 12.36 -9.34 -22.05
C ASP A 378 13.55 -9.95 -21.29
N LEU A 379 13.52 -9.96 -19.94
CA LEU A 379 14.54 -10.65 -19.15
C LEU A 379 14.56 -12.16 -19.44
N THR A 380 13.39 -12.80 -19.44
CA THR A 380 13.24 -14.25 -19.72
C THR A 380 13.66 -14.63 -21.14
N ASN A 381 13.28 -13.85 -22.16
CA ASN A 381 13.75 -14.01 -23.54
C ASN A 381 15.27 -13.92 -23.64
N ASN A 382 15.90 -13.01 -22.88
CA ASN A 382 17.36 -12.89 -22.81
C ASN A 382 18.06 -14.10 -22.17
N MET A 383 17.35 -14.95 -21.41
CA MET A 383 17.85 -16.22 -20.86
C MET A 383 17.63 -17.42 -21.80
N SER A 384 16.63 -17.35 -22.67
CA SER A 384 16.25 -18.45 -23.56
C SER A 384 17.43 -18.97 -24.40
N GLY A 385 17.57 -20.28 -24.50
CA GLY A 385 18.64 -20.97 -25.21
C GLY A 385 20.00 -21.01 -24.49
N LYS A 386 20.29 -20.08 -23.56
CA LYS A 386 21.57 -19.98 -22.84
C LYS A 386 21.71 -20.95 -21.66
N PHE A 387 20.64 -21.68 -21.31
CA PHE A 387 20.64 -22.58 -20.15
C PHE A 387 21.78 -23.61 -20.17
N LYS A 388 22.16 -24.12 -21.35
CA LYS A 388 23.30 -25.06 -21.50
C LYS A 388 24.67 -24.47 -21.17
N ASP A 389 24.79 -23.14 -21.13
CA ASP A 389 26.01 -22.46 -20.69
C ASP A 389 25.91 -22.11 -19.19
N ILE A 390 24.74 -21.66 -18.74
CA ILE A 390 24.42 -21.46 -17.31
C ILE A 390 24.70 -22.73 -16.49
N GLU A 391 24.34 -23.90 -17.00
CA GLU A 391 24.50 -25.21 -16.35
C GLU A 391 25.96 -25.65 -16.17
N LYS A 392 26.92 -25.06 -16.90
CA LYS A 392 28.36 -25.40 -16.77
C LYS A 392 29.00 -24.76 -15.55
N ASP A 393 28.58 -23.55 -15.24
CA ASP A 393 29.12 -22.74 -14.14
C ASP A 393 28.28 -22.90 -12.86
N PRO A 394 28.78 -22.46 -11.69
CA PRO A 394 27.97 -22.36 -10.48
C PRO A 394 26.92 -21.26 -10.61
N TYR A 395 25.65 -21.60 -10.41
CA TYR A 395 24.51 -20.69 -10.55
C TYR A 395 23.58 -20.70 -9.32
N VAL A 396 22.73 -19.67 -9.24
CA VAL A 396 21.84 -19.44 -8.10
C VAL A 396 20.38 -19.47 -8.53
N GLU A 397 19.61 -20.40 -7.98
CA GLU A 397 18.15 -20.39 -8.14
C GLU A 397 17.49 -19.66 -6.97
N VAL A 398 16.58 -18.75 -7.29
CA VAL A 398 15.69 -18.12 -6.31
C VAL A 398 14.36 -18.86 -6.33
N HIS A 399 13.89 -19.29 -5.16
CA HIS A 399 12.58 -19.91 -4.97
C HIS A 399 11.81 -19.17 -3.89
N VAL A 400 10.52 -18.94 -4.11
CA VAL A 400 9.62 -18.42 -3.09
C VAL A 400 8.88 -19.59 -2.44
N ILE A 401 8.88 -19.64 -1.11
CA ILE A 401 8.31 -20.72 -0.31
C ILE A 401 7.04 -20.19 0.38
N THR A 402 5.89 -20.69 -0.07
CA THR A 402 4.55 -20.27 0.40
C THR A 402 4.08 -21.15 1.55
N ASN A 403 4.41 -22.44 1.44
CA ASN A 403 3.86 -23.54 2.21
C ASN A 403 5.01 -24.51 2.52
N PRO A 404 5.05 -25.21 3.67
CA PRO A 404 6.15 -26.13 3.96
C PRO A 404 6.30 -27.29 2.97
N ILE A 405 5.26 -27.64 2.20
CA ILE A 405 5.38 -28.61 1.11
C ILE A 405 6.28 -28.09 -0.04
N ASP A 406 6.40 -26.77 -0.20
CA ASP A 406 7.26 -26.13 -1.20
C ASP A 406 8.75 -26.33 -0.89
N PHE A 407 9.14 -26.75 0.33
CA PHE A 407 10.53 -27.14 0.62
C PHE A 407 11.01 -28.34 -0.21
N LEU A 408 10.12 -29.05 -0.91
CA LEU A 408 10.51 -30.00 -1.97
C LEU A 408 11.21 -29.32 -3.17
N ARG A 409 11.14 -27.99 -3.30
CA ARG A 409 11.96 -27.17 -4.22
C ARG A 409 13.45 -27.16 -3.87
N VAL A 410 13.85 -27.75 -2.74
CA VAL A 410 15.26 -27.94 -2.36
C VAL A 410 15.91 -29.13 -3.07
N MET A 411 15.14 -30.00 -3.75
CA MET A 411 15.67 -31.24 -4.33
C MET A 411 16.70 -31.03 -5.45
N ASP A 412 16.72 -29.88 -6.12
CA ASP A 412 17.75 -29.52 -7.11
C ASP A 412 19.17 -29.39 -6.49
N LEU A 413 19.33 -29.36 -5.17
CA LEU A 413 20.64 -29.56 -4.51
C LEU A 413 21.28 -30.93 -4.78
N MET A 414 20.58 -31.85 -5.45
CA MET A 414 21.19 -33.05 -6.05
C MET A 414 22.28 -32.70 -7.08
N PHE A 415 22.21 -31.52 -7.69
CA PHE A 415 23.27 -30.96 -8.54
C PHE A 415 24.26 -30.15 -7.68
N THR A 416 25.56 -30.33 -7.90
CA THR A 416 26.62 -29.77 -7.02
C THR A 416 26.95 -28.31 -7.29
N ASN A 417 26.64 -27.81 -8.49
CA ASN A 417 26.87 -26.44 -8.93
C ASN A 417 25.74 -25.46 -8.54
N ILE A 418 24.62 -25.96 -8.00
CA ILE A 418 23.48 -25.13 -7.61
C ILE A 418 23.62 -24.62 -6.17
N THR A 419 23.37 -23.32 -6.00
CA THR A 419 23.09 -22.67 -4.71
C THR A 419 21.64 -22.15 -4.71
N LEU A 420 20.92 -22.30 -3.61
CA LEU A 420 19.54 -21.82 -3.48
C LEU A 420 19.45 -20.57 -2.61
N ILE A 421 18.57 -19.65 -3.00
CA ILE A 421 18.04 -18.59 -2.13
C ILE A 421 16.55 -18.87 -1.93
N LEU A 422 16.18 -19.15 -0.68
CA LEU A 422 14.81 -19.43 -0.28
C LEU A 422 14.20 -18.20 0.37
N ILE A 423 13.21 -17.60 -0.31
CA ILE A 423 12.41 -16.49 0.23
C ILE A 423 11.24 -17.10 1.01
N VAL A 424 11.29 -17.00 2.34
CA VAL A 424 10.37 -17.71 3.25
C VAL A 424 9.59 -16.72 4.13
N HIS A 425 8.35 -17.06 4.52
CA HIS A 425 7.62 -16.27 5.53
C HIS A 425 7.97 -16.66 6.98
N TYR A 426 8.52 -17.86 7.19
CA TYR A 426 9.01 -18.38 8.46
C TYR A 426 10.05 -19.48 8.20
N LEU A 427 10.83 -19.83 9.22
CA LEU A 427 11.71 -21.00 9.17
C LEU A 427 10.98 -22.23 9.71
N PRO A 428 11.22 -23.43 9.16
CA PRO A 428 10.72 -24.67 9.73
C PRO A 428 11.30 -24.88 11.14
N GLN A 429 10.60 -25.64 11.98
CA GLN A 429 11.05 -25.91 13.34
C GLN A 429 12.41 -26.64 13.32
N SER A 430 13.32 -26.30 14.23
CA SER A 430 14.72 -26.75 14.21
C SER A 430 14.88 -28.27 14.06
N HIS A 431 14.13 -29.03 14.85
CA HIS A 431 14.17 -30.50 14.83
C HIS A 431 13.57 -31.12 13.55
N ILE A 432 12.69 -30.41 12.84
CA ILE A 432 12.14 -30.85 11.55
C ILE A 432 13.17 -30.60 10.44
N TRP A 433 13.91 -29.49 10.53
CA TRP A 433 15.04 -29.22 9.64
C TRP A 433 16.21 -30.17 9.89
N GLU A 434 16.53 -30.53 11.14
CA GLU A 434 17.48 -31.60 11.48
C GLU A 434 17.10 -32.93 10.83
N ASP A 435 15.87 -33.41 11.06
CA ASP A 435 15.32 -34.62 10.44
C ASP A 435 15.37 -34.56 8.88
N PHE A 436 15.24 -33.36 8.28
CA PHE A 436 15.35 -33.15 6.83
C PHE A 436 16.80 -33.14 6.32
N LEU A 437 17.74 -32.55 7.05
CA LEU A 437 19.17 -32.58 6.75
C LEU A 437 19.73 -34.01 6.85
N GLU A 438 19.33 -34.75 7.87
CA GLU A 438 19.61 -36.19 8.01
C GLU A 438 19.03 -36.98 6.82
N TYR A 439 17.79 -36.67 6.41
CA TYR A 439 17.18 -37.25 5.22
C TYR A 439 18.02 -36.98 3.94
N MET A 440 18.54 -35.76 3.75
CA MET A 440 19.35 -35.40 2.57
C MET A 440 20.73 -36.06 2.59
N ALA A 441 21.37 -36.17 3.76
CA ALA A 441 22.62 -36.91 3.93
C ALA A 441 22.45 -38.39 3.53
N HIS A 442 21.35 -39.03 3.94
CA HIS A 442 20.99 -40.40 3.51
C HIS A 442 20.70 -40.54 1.99
N CYS A 443 20.44 -39.44 1.30
CA CYS A 443 20.31 -39.41 -0.17
C CYS A 443 21.66 -39.23 -0.89
N GLY A 444 22.74 -39.00 -0.14
CA GLY A 444 24.09 -38.75 -0.67
C GLY A 444 24.38 -37.28 -0.97
N ILE A 445 23.58 -36.34 -0.41
CA ILE A 445 23.69 -34.91 -0.65
C ILE A 445 24.29 -34.22 0.59
N PRO A 446 25.62 -34.01 0.66
CA PRO A 446 26.25 -33.27 1.75
C PRO A 446 26.03 -31.75 1.62
N ASN A 447 26.41 -31.05 2.69
CA ASN A 447 26.57 -29.58 2.75
C ASN A 447 25.33 -28.77 2.31
N VAL A 448 24.12 -29.31 2.53
CA VAL A 448 22.83 -28.65 2.22
C VAL A 448 22.73 -27.26 2.87
N ASN A 449 23.12 -27.14 4.14
CA ASN A 449 23.10 -25.87 4.87
C ASN A 449 24.06 -24.81 4.32
N GLU A 450 25.15 -25.19 3.65
CA GLU A 450 26.10 -24.24 3.04
C GLU A 450 25.57 -23.71 1.71
N ARG A 451 24.78 -24.52 0.99
CA ARG A 451 24.22 -24.20 -0.33
C ARG A 451 22.81 -23.61 -0.30
N ILE A 452 22.24 -23.39 0.88
CA ILE A 452 20.95 -22.67 1.07
C ILE A 452 21.21 -21.35 1.78
N ASN A 453 20.53 -20.29 1.32
CA ASN A 453 20.49 -18.98 1.97
C ASN A 453 19.03 -18.65 2.28
N PHE A 454 18.71 -18.34 3.55
CA PHE A 454 17.33 -18.05 3.97
C PHE A 454 17.10 -16.55 4.08
N VAL A 455 16.12 -16.04 3.33
CA VAL A 455 15.69 -14.64 3.36
C VAL A 455 14.26 -14.59 3.89
N ILE A 456 14.08 -14.06 5.11
CA ILE A 456 12.80 -14.05 5.80
C ILE A 456 12.02 -12.77 5.48
N LEU A 457 10.82 -12.92 4.94
CA LEU A 457 9.88 -11.83 4.69
C LEU A 457 9.47 -11.14 6.01
N LYS A 458 9.62 -9.82 6.09
CA LYS A 458 9.09 -9.02 7.22
C LYS A 458 7.60 -8.75 7.01
N GLU A 459 6.80 -8.83 8.07
CA GLU A 459 5.44 -8.26 8.05
C GLU A 459 5.49 -6.73 7.95
N THR A 460 5.19 -6.19 6.77
CA THR A 460 4.94 -4.76 6.56
C THR A 460 3.58 -4.34 7.13
N TYR A 461 2.56 -5.16 6.91
CA TYR A 461 1.20 -5.03 7.45
C TYR A 461 0.71 -6.39 7.94
N GLY A 462 0.16 -6.43 9.16
CA GLY A 462 -0.08 -7.69 9.87
C GLY A 462 -1.25 -8.51 9.31
N GLY A 463 -1.13 -9.84 9.40
CA GLY A 463 -2.23 -10.79 9.22
C GLY A 463 -2.58 -11.18 7.77
N ASN A 464 -2.11 -10.43 6.77
CA ASN A 464 -2.37 -10.76 5.37
C ASN A 464 -1.38 -11.82 4.83
N GLY A 465 -1.86 -12.67 3.91
CA GLY A 465 -1.13 -13.83 3.36
C GLY A 465 0.12 -13.47 2.54
N ILE A 466 0.91 -14.51 2.20
CA ILE A 466 2.29 -14.38 1.67
C ILE A 466 2.35 -13.46 0.43
N SER A 467 1.36 -13.50 -0.47
CA SER A 467 1.24 -12.58 -1.60
C SER A 467 1.42 -11.10 -1.21
N ASN A 468 0.76 -10.65 -0.14
CA ASN A 468 0.88 -9.26 0.33
C ASN A 468 2.18 -8.99 1.13
N ARG A 469 2.91 -10.04 1.53
CA ARG A 469 4.23 -9.96 2.17
C ARG A 469 5.38 -9.97 1.14
N LEU A 470 5.10 -10.34 -0.12
CA LEU A 470 6.04 -10.32 -1.24
C LEU A 470 6.09 -8.99 -2.00
N PHE A 471 5.27 -8.02 -1.60
CA PHE A 471 5.70 -6.61 -1.65
C PHE A 471 6.85 -6.42 -0.66
N LEU A 472 8.02 -6.94 -1.04
CA LEU A 472 9.24 -6.96 -0.25
C LEU A 472 9.56 -5.56 0.24
N ASP A 473 10.05 -5.44 1.47
CA ASP A 473 10.72 -4.21 1.84
C ASP A 473 11.98 -4.07 0.95
N MET A 474 12.23 -2.86 0.44
CA MET A 474 13.39 -2.61 -0.43
C MET A 474 14.72 -2.96 0.23
N VAL A 475 14.75 -3.16 1.56
CA VAL A 475 15.91 -3.72 2.27
C VAL A 475 16.13 -5.19 1.93
N SER A 476 15.10 -6.04 1.93
CA SER A 476 15.21 -7.45 1.54
C SER A 476 15.50 -7.62 0.05
N VAL A 477 14.91 -6.79 -0.82
CA VAL A 477 15.28 -6.71 -2.26
C VAL A 477 16.77 -6.41 -2.42
N ASN A 478 17.27 -5.36 -1.75
CA ASN A 478 18.69 -4.99 -1.78
C ASN A 478 19.60 -5.98 -1.03
N TYR A 479 19.04 -6.88 -0.21
CA TYR A 479 19.80 -7.95 0.42
C TYR A 479 19.97 -9.13 -0.54
N VAL A 480 18.90 -9.61 -1.17
CA VAL A 480 18.96 -10.65 -2.21
C VAL A 480 19.88 -10.20 -3.35
N LYS A 481 19.76 -8.95 -3.82
CA LYS A 481 20.67 -8.36 -4.82
C LYS A 481 22.16 -8.44 -4.45
N LYS A 482 22.53 -8.48 -3.16
CA LYS A 482 23.93 -8.67 -2.72
C LYS A 482 24.37 -10.13 -2.78
N LEU A 483 23.48 -11.07 -2.48
CA LEU A 483 23.73 -12.52 -2.64
C LEU A 483 23.85 -12.92 -4.12
N LEU A 484 23.12 -12.22 -5.00
CA LEU A 484 23.12 -12.43 -6.45
C LEU A 484 24.26 -11.69 -7.18
N PHE A 485 24.95 -10.74 -6.54
CA PHE A 485 25.89 -9.85 -7.23
C PHE A 485 27.06 -10.64 -7.84
N GLY A 486 27.24 -10.51 -9.16
CA GLY A 486 28.29 -11.20 -9.92
C GLY A 486 28.04 -12.71 -10.12
N ARG A 487 26.82 -13.21 -9.87
CA ARG A 487 26.45 -14.62 -10.07
C ARG A 487 25.37 -14.77 -11.13
N THR A 488 25.47 -15.83 -11.94
CA THR A 488 24.39 -16.25 -12.84
C THR A 488 23.19 -16.71 -12.01
N SER A 489 22.02 -16.14 -12.24
CA SER A 489 20.85 -16.37 -11.39
C SER A 489 19.51 -16.15 -12.08
N PHE A 490 18.51 -16.88 -11.62
CA PHE A 490 17.13 -16.84 -12.13
C PHE A 490 16.11 -17.21 -11.05
N LEU A 491 14.86 -16.79 -11.26
CA LEU A 491 13.71 -17.15 -10.42
C LEU A 491 13.04 -18.40 -11.00
N VAL A 492 12.79 -19.42 -10.17
CA VAL A 492 11.99 -20.60 -10.56
C VAL A 492 10.55 -20.41 -10.04
N PRO A 493 9.60 -20.05 -10.91
CA PRO A 493 8.28 -19.58 -10.46
C PRO A 493 7.37 -20.70 -9.97
N HIS A 494 6.22 -20.34 -9.42
CA HIS A 494 5.03 -21.17 -9.27
C HIS A 494 4.10 -21.06 -10.50
N SER A 495 3.13 -21.96 -10.61
CA SER A 495 2.08 -21.91 -11.65
C SER A 495 1.12 -20.74 -11.42
N ASP A 496 0.75 -20.46 -10.17
CA ASP A 496 -0.41 -19.64 -9.85
C ASP A 496 -0.05 -18.20 -9.41
N TRP A 497 1.15 -17.67 -9.73
CA TRP A 497 1.69 -16.49 -9.02
C TRP A 497 2.28 -15.31 -9.83
N ASP A 498 1.38 -14.40 -10.20
CA ASP A 498 1.64 -13.09 -10.79
C ASP A 498 2.70 -12.20 -10.10
N ILE A 499 2.86 -12.32 -8.77
CA ILE A 499 3.72 -11.42 -7.98
C ILE A 499 5.21 -11.72 -8.21
N GLU A 500 5.53 -12.93 -8.66
CA GLU A 500 6.89 -13.31 -9.05
C GLU A 500 7.40 -12.52 -10.27
N ARG A 501 6.51 -11.96 -11.09
CA ARG A 501 6.85 -11.00 -12.15
C ARG A 501 7.42 -9.69 -11.61
N GLN A 502 6.80 -9.14 -10.57
CA GLN A 502 7.31 -7.95 -9.89
C GLN A 502 8.65 -8.26 -9.19
N LEU A 503 8.75 -9.42 -8.53
CA LEU A 503 9.98 -9.89 -7.89
C LEU A 503 11.15 -10.00 -8.88
N SER A 504 10.91 -10.54 -10.08
CA SER A 504 11.89 -10.63 -11.17
C SER A 504 12.46 -9.26 -11.54
N LEU A 505 11.62 -8.24 -11.68
CA LEU A 505 12.05 -6.86 -11.98
C LEU A 505 12.74 -6.20 -10.78
N ASP A 506 12.20 -6.37 -9.57
CA ASP A 506 12.78 -5.82 -8.34
C ASP A 506 14.16 -6.40 -8.04
N LEU A 507 14.43 -7.66 -8.41
CA LEU A 507 15.75 -8.29 -8.34
C LEU A 507 16.61 -8.06 -9.59
N ASN A 508 16.00 -7.75 -10.74
CA ASN A 508 16.60 -7.74 -12.07
C ASN A 508 17.21 -9.11 -12.46
N ILE A 509 16.39 -10.16 -12.36
CA ILE A 509 16.72 -11.53 -12.80
C ILE A 509 15.61 -12.12 -13.69
N PRO A 510 15.93 -12.96 -14.67
CA PRO A 510 14.92 -13.64 -15.49
C PRO A 510 14.09 -14.64 -14.69
N ILE A 511 12.87 -14.90 -15.17
CA ILE A 511 12.03 -16.01 -14.71
C ILE A 511 12.29 -17.22 -15.62
N PHE A 512 12.64 -18.36 -15.04
CA PHE A 512 12.82 -19.61 -15.77
C PHE A 512 11.50 -20.39 -15.84
N GLY A 513 10.56 -19.81 -16.60
CA GLY A 513 9.17 -20.24 -16.71
C GLY A 513 8.39 -19.39 -17.72
N SER A 514 7.08 -19.60 -17.80
CA SER A 514 6.15 -18.69 -18.47
C SER A 514 5.83 -17.49 -17.58
N ILE A 515 5.88 -16.29 -18.16
CA ILE A 515 5.44 -15.04 -17.52
C ILE A 515 3.91 -14.97 -17.40
N LYS A 516 3.19 -15.63 -18.32
CA LYS A 516 1.73 -15.69 -18.35
C LYS A 516 1.29 -17.14 -18.56
N PRO A 517 1.27 -17.97 -17.51
CA PRO A 517 0.80 -19.34 -17.64
C PRO A 517 -0.67 -19.38 -18.09
N GLU A 518 -1.51 -18.54 -17.49
CA GLU A 518 -2.95 -18.42 -17.70
C GLU A 518 -3.38 -18.38 -19.19
N GLU A 519 -2.69 -17.61 -20.03
CA GLU A 519 -3.02 -17.47 -21.46
C GLU A 519 -2.91 -18.80 -22.22
N ILE A 520 -1.95 -19.65 -21.85
CA ILE A 520 -1.64 -20.93 -22.51
C ILE A 520 -2.34 -22.11 -21.82
N GLU A 521 -2.49 -22.05 -20.49
CA GLU A 521 -3.24 -23.02 -19.69
C GLU A 521 -4.76 -22.88 -19.84
N SER A 522 -5.22 -21.80 -20.47
CA SER A 522 -6.60 -21.69 -20.96
C SER A 522 -6.98 -22.92 -21.80
N ARG A 523 -8.20 -23.42 -21.59
CA ARG A 523 -8.70 -24.67 -22.19
C ARG A 523 -8.70 -24.62 -23.73
N THR A 524 -8.99 -23.44 -24.28
CA THR A 524 -8.91 -23.12 -25.70
C THR A 524 -7.49 -23.25 -26.25
N GLU A 525 -6.48 -22.67 -25.61
CA GLU A 525 -5.10 -22.74 -26.11
C GLU A 525 -4.39 -24.05 -25.78
N THR A 526 -4.70 -24.71 -24.66
CA THR A 526 -4.29 -26.10 -24.41
C THR A 526 -4.79 -27.03 -25.52
N THR A 527 -6.05 -26.88 -25.93
CA THR A 527 -6.65 -27.60 -27.07
C THR A 527 -5.97 -27.24 -28.40
N SER A 528 -5.65 -25.96 -28.62
CA SER A 528 -4.89 -25.44 -29.78
C SER A 528 -3.50 -26.08 -29.87
N VAL A 529 -2.77 -26.20 -28.74
CA VAL A 529 -1.44 -26.82 -28.66
C VAL A 529 -1.50 -28.32 -28.93
N PHE A 530 -2.42 -29.06 -28.29
CA PHE A 530 -2.54 -30.51 -28.53
C PHE A 530 -2.86 -30.82 -30.00
N ARG A 531 -3.80 -30.10 -30.62
CA ARG A 531 -4.16 -30.29 -32.04
C ARG A 531 -2.99 -29.98 -32.98
N LYS A 532 -2.23 -28.91 -32.74
CA LYS A 532 -0.99 -28.58 -33.48
C LYS A 532 0.10 -29.65 -33.30
N SER A 533 0.14 -30.30 -32.13
CA SER A 533 1.05 -31.40 -31.81
C SER A 533 0.63 -32.76 -32.40
N GLY A 534 -0.47 -32.82 -33.16
CA GLY A 534 -1.03 -34.07 -33.70
C GLY A 534 -1.74 -34.96 -32.67
N ILE A 535 -2.06 -34.42 -31.49
CA ILE A 535 -2.68 -35.16 -30.38
C ILE A 535 -4.19 -34.86 -30.37
N VAL A 536 -4.99 -35.92 -30.23
CA VAL A 536 -6.44 -35.82 -30.14
C VAL A 536 -6.85 -35.19 -28.81
N THR A 537 -7.79 -34.26 -28.87
CA THR A 537 -8.40 -33.57 -27.72
C THR A 537 -9.81 -34.11 -27.47
N PRO A 538 -10.36 -34.01 -26.24
CA PRO A 538 -11.79 -34.26 -26.02
C PRO A 538 -12.67 -33.32 -26.83
N LEU A 539 -13.97 -33.66 -26.92
CA LEU A 539 -15.01 -32.74 -27.35
C LEU A 539 -15.25 -31.73 -26.22
N SER A 540 -15.22 -30.43 -26.53
CA SER A 540 -15.34 -29.37 -25.53
C SER A 540 -16.29 -28.27 -26.00
N THR A 541 -16.92 -27.58 -25.04
CA THR A 541 -17.55 -26.28 -25.27
C THR A 541 -16.51 -25.18 -25.54
N LYS A 542 -16.98 -23.98 -25.85
CA LYS A 542 -16.26 -22.73 -25.59
C LYS A 542 -16.25 -22.41 -24.09
N GLU A 543 -15.51 -21.37 -23.72
CA GLU A 543 -15.50 -20.80 -22.37
C GLU A 543 -16.65 -19.81 -22.19
N TYR A 544 -17.45 -20.00 -21.14
CA TYR A 544 -18.63 -19.20 -20.83
C TYR A 544 -18.60 -18.71 -19.37
N PHE A 545 -19.09 -17.48 -19.14
CA PHE A 545 -19.26 -16.91 -17.80
C PHE A 545 -20.72 -16.98 -17.32
N ASP A 546 -21.69 -17.09 -18.25
CA ASP A 546 -23.08 -17.38 -17.92
C ASP A 546 -23.35 -18.89 -17.89
N ILE A 547 -24.16 -19.32 -16.92
CA ILE A 547 -24.42 -20.73 -16.62
C ILE A 547 -25.47 -21.32 -17.57
N GLU A 548 -26.44 -20.52 -18.02
CA GLU A 548 -27.51 -20.98 -18.91
C GLU A 548 -27.06 -20.92 -20.38
N GLU A 549 -26.22 -19.96 -20.79
CA GLU A 549 -25.53 -20.01 -22.09
C GLU A 549 -24.67 -21.28 -22.23
N LEU A 550 -23.85 -21.57 -21.21
CA LEU A 550 -23.07 -22.81 -21.13
C LEU A 550 -23.99 -24.04 -21.19
N GLY A 551 -25.08 -24.02 -20.42
CA GLY A 551 -26.07 -25.10 -20.37
C GLY A 551 -26.71 -25.41 -21.72
N ASN A 552 -26.96 -24.40 -22.54
CA ASN A 552 -27.51 -24.57 -23.89
C ASN A 552 -26.52 -25.26 -24.83
N GLU A 553 -25.25 -24.81 -24.90
CA GLU A 553 -24.21 -25.47 -25.73
C GLU A 553 -23.95 -26.91 -25.25
N VAL A 554 -23.89 -27.13 -23.92
CA VAL A 554 -23.76 -28.47 -23.32
C VAL A 554 -24.91 -29.40 -23.72
N ILE A 555 -26.16 -28.95 -23.61
CA ILE A 555 -27.33 -29.77 -23.97
C ILE A 555 -27.34 -30.08 -25.48
N GLU A 556 -26.89 -29.17 -26.35
CA GLU A 556 -26.75 -29.44 -27.79
C GLU A 556 -25.63 -30.45 -28.08
N LEU A 557 -24.47 -30.34 -27.44
CA LEU A 557 -23.37 -31.31 -27.54
C LEU A 557 -23.79 -32.71 -27.05
N MET A 558 -24.53 -32.79 -25.95
CA MET A 558 -25.06 -34.06 -25.42
C MET A 558 -26.12 -34.68 -26.34
N ARG A 559 -26.98 -33.86 -26.97
CA ARG A 559 -28.00 -34.34 -27.93
C ARG A 559 -27.40 -34.83 -29.24
N SER A 560 -26.31 -34.22 -29.69
CA SER A 560 -25.57 -34.62 -30.90
C SER A 560 -24.63 -35.81 -30.67
N ASN A 561 -24.24 -36.10 -29.42
CA ASN A 561 -23.29 -37.16 -29.06
C ASN A 561 -23.86 -38.07 -27.96
N THR A 562 -24.95 -38.79 -28.27
CA THR A 562 -25.67 -39.66 -27.30
C THR A 562 -24.81 -40.77 -26.67
N ASP A 563 -23.71 -41.13 -27.31
CA ASP A 563 -22.76 -42.15 -26.84
C ASP A 563 -21.85 -41.63 -25.69
N LEU A 564 -21.79 -40.32 -25.48
CA LEU A 564 -20.91 -39.67 -24.50
C LEU A 564 -21.68 -39.34 -23.22
N THR A 565 -21.62 -40.23 -22.23
CA THR A 565 -22.47 -40.12 -21.03
C THR A 565 -21.82 -39.49 -19.80
N ARG A 566 -20.52 -39.15 -19.80
CA ARG A 566 -19.90 -38.39 -18.70
C ARG A 566 -19.20 -37.13 -19.22
N TRP A 567 -19.35 -36.05 -18.46
CA TRP A 567 -18.88 -34.71 -18.78
C TRP A 567 -18.20 -34.09 -17.56
N ILE A 568 -17.17 -33.29 -17.77
CA ILE A 568 -16.46 -32.54 -16.71
C ILE A 568 -16.58 -31.04 -16.93
N ILE A 569 -16.68 -30.28 -15.84
CA ILE A 569 -16.67 -28.82 -15.84
C ILE A 569 -15.31 -28.35 -15.30
N HIS A 570 -14.58 -27.60 -16.09
CA HIS A 570 -13.33 -26.92 -15.73
C HIS A 570 -13.58 -25.43 -15.51
N LEU A 571 -13.14 -24.87 -14.39
CA LEU A 571 -13.23 -23.44 -14.08
C LEU A 571 -11.97 -22.68 -14.57
N GLY A 572 -12.12 -21.88 -15.61
CA GLY A 572 -11.04 -21.09 -16.23
C GLY A 572 -9.79 -21.91 -16.60
N CYS A 573 -8.63 -21.31 -16.36
CA CYS A 573 -7.31 -21.95 -16.47
C CYS A 573 -6.89 -22.76 -15.23
N ASN A 574 -7.70 -22.83 -14.16
CA ASN A 574 -7.28 -23.40 -12.89
C ASN A 574 -7.21 -24.95 -12.94
N GLN A 575 -6.05 -25.51 -12.60
CA GLN A 575 -5.78 -26.95 -12.71
C GLN A 575 -5.82 -27.70 -11.36
N SER A 576 -6.30 -27.06 -10.31
CA SER A 576 -6.61 -27.71 -9.03
C SER A 576 -7.88 -28.56 -9.11
N GLU A 577 -8.00 -29.58 -8.25
CA GLU A 577 -9.16 -30.48 -8.27
C GLU A 577 -10.46 -29.78 -7.84
N ASP A 578 -10.35 -28.69 -7.07
CA ASP A 578 -11.46 -27.82 -6.65
C ASP A 578 -11.97 -26.89 -7.77
N ALA A 579 -11.27 -26.87 -8.91
CA ALA A 579 -11.70 -26.27 -10.16
C ALA A 579 -12.28 -27.29 -11.16
N ILE A 580 -12.31 -28.59 -10.80
CA ILE A 580 -12.87 -29.67 -11.62
C ILE A 580 -14.11 -30.25 -10.93
N ALA A 581 -15.22 -30.29 -11.64
CA ALA A 581 -16.40 -31.07 -11.26
C ALA A 581 -16.81 -32.00 -12.40
N TRP A 582 -17.67 -32.99 -12.13
CA TRP A 582 -18.17 -33.90 -13.16
C TRP A 582 -19.64 -34.27 -12.96
N PHE A 583 -20.32 -34.63 -14.03
CA PHE A 583 -21.70 -35.11 -14.02
C PHE A 583 -21.91 -36.16 -15.13
N GLU A 584 -23.01 -36.89 -15.05
CA GLU A 584 -23.41 -37.88 -16.06
C GLU A 584 -24.71 -37.49 -16.75
N SER A 585 -24.79 -37.78 -18.05
CA SER A 585 -25.96 -37.49 -18.87
C SER A 585 -27.16 -38.30 -18.39
N ASN A 586 -28.25 -37.63 -18.04
CA ASN A 586 -29.50 -38.27 -17.67
C ASN A 586 -30.69 -37.55 -18.33
N ARG A 587 -31.89 -38.11 -18.19
CA ARG A 587 -33.10 -37.52 -18.77
C ARG A 587 -33.52 -36.20 -18.10
N ASP A 588 -33.13 -35.97 -16.84
CA ASP A 588 -33.44 -34.73 -16.11
C ASP A 588 -32.68 -33.55 -16.74
N ILE A 589 -31.36 -33.65 -16.90
CA ILE A 589 -30.52 -32.62 -17.55
C ILE A 589 -31.00 -32.32 -18.98
N LEU A 590 -31.32 -33.36 -19.76
CA LEU A 590 -31.65 -33.23 -21.19
C LEU A 590 -33.07 -32.73 -21.50
N TYR A 591 -34.04 -33.00 -20.61
CA TYR A 591 -35.47 -32.82 -20.90
C TYR A 591 -36.31 -32.17 -19.80
N SER A 592 -35.78 -31.96 -18.59
CA SER A 592 -36.51 -31.22 -17.54
C SER A 592 -36.70 -29.75 -17.92
N PRO A 593 -37.84 -29.12 -17.57
CA PRO A 593 -38.07 -27.69 -17.80
C PRO A 593 -37.25 -26.77 -16.87
N ASP A 594 -36.60 -27.33 -15.85
CA ASP A 594 -35.78 -26.55 -14.90
C ASP A 594 -34.56 -25.89 -15.55
N SER A 595 -34.03 -24.83 -14.95
CA SER A 595 -32.81 -24.17 -15.44
C SER A 595 -31.58 -25.09 -15.34
N PHE A 596 -30.53 -24.80 -16.12
CA PHE A 596 -29.29 -25.58 -16.08
C PHE A 596 -28.62 -25.50 -14.71
N GLU A 597 -28.65 -24.35 -14.02
CA GLU A 597 -28.13 -24.24 -12.65
C GLU A 597 -28.84 -25.20 -11.67
N GLU A 598 -30.17 -25.32 -11.74
CA GLU A 598 -30.95 -26.25 -10.88
C GLU A 598 -30.72 -27.73 -11.24
N LYS A 599 -30.60 -28.06 -12.53
CA LYS A 599 -30.19 -29.39 -12.99
C LYS A 599 -28.81 -29.77 -12.45
N MET A 600 -27.84 -28.86 -12.51
CA MET A 600 -26.49 -29.09 -12.02
C MET A 600 -26.45 -29.21 -10.49
N LYS A 601 -27.18 -28.38 -9.73
CA LYS A 601 -27.27 -28.47 -8.25
C LYS A 601 -27.66 -29.87 -7.74
N ARG A 602 -28.41 -30.65 -8.52
CA ARG A 602 -28.87 -32.01 -8.19
C ARG A 602 -27.94 -33.14 -8.66
N SER A 603 -27.09 -32.89 -9.64
CA SER A 603 -26.37 -33.93 -10.40
C SER A 603 -24.84 -33.80 -10.42
N ILE A 604 -24.29 -32.65 -10.04
CA ILE A 604 -22.86 -32.38 -10.13
C ILE A 604 -22.07 -32.93 -8.94
N SER A 605 -20.96 -33.61 -9.24
CA SER A 605 -19.96 -34.09 -8.28
C SER A 605 -18.75 -33.14 -8.26
N ALA A 606 -18.65 -32.35 -7.20
CA ALA A 606 -17.58 -31.37 -6.97
C ALA A 606 -16.97 -31.56 -5.56
N THR A 607 -15.75 -31.05 -5.30
CA THR A 607 -15.15 -31.11 -3.95
C THR A 607 -15.83 -30.15 -2.98
N THR A 608 -16.15 -28.94 -3.46
CA THR A 608 -16.98 -27.96 -2.76
C THR A 608 -18.45 -28.24 -3.01
N LYS A 609 -19.34 -27.75 -2.13
CA LYS A 609 -20.80 -27.83 -2.33
C LYS A 609 -21.21 -27.32 -3.73
N PRO A 610 -22.13 -28.00 -4.44
CA PRO A 610 -22.55 -27.64 -5.80
C PRO A 610 -22.82 -26.14 -6.02
N GLN A 611 -23.55 -25.50 -5.12
CA GLN A 611 -23.90 -24.08 -5.21
C GLN A 611 -22.66 -23.18 -5.21
N ILE A 612 -21.64 -23.51 -4.39
CA ILE A 612 -20.37 -22.77 -4.31
C ILE A 612 -19.53 -23.02 -5.57
N PHE A 613 -19.60 -24.21 -6.15
CA PHE A 613 -18.90 -24.50 -7.41
C PHE A 613 -19.53 -23.72 -8.59
N LEU A 614 -20.86 -23.74 -8.71
CA LEU A 614 -21.58 -23.05 -9.79
C LEU A 614 -21.42 -21.52 -9.70
N GLN A 615 -21.43 -20.95 -8.49
CA GLN A 615 -21.17 -19.52 -8.27
C GLN A 615 -19.78 -19.06 -8.74
N LYS A 616 -18.79 -19.97 -8.87
CA LYS A 616 -17.46 -19.63 -9.42
C LYS A 616 -17.49 -19.45 -10.94
N ILE A 617 -18.46 -20.01 -11.68
CA ILE A 617 -18.51 -19.94 -13.15
C ILE A 617 -18.55 -18.48 -13.62
N SER A 618 -19.36 -17.64 -12.97
CA SER A 618 -19.46 -16.21 -13.27
C SER A 618 -18.23 -15.37 -12.87
N MET A 619 -17.28 -15.96 -12.13
CA MET A 619 -16.05 -15.29 -11.68
C MET A 619 -14.81 -15.69 -12.50
N TYR A 620 -14.71 -16.97 -12.89
CA TYR A 620 -13.51 -17.54 -13.54
C TYR A 620 -13.75 -18.03 -14.97
N GLY A 621 -15.01 -18.03 -15.44
CA GLY A 621 -15.40 -18.74 -16.65
C GLY A 621 -15.45 -20.25 -16.42
N ALA A 622 -16.12 -20.97 -17.33
CA ALA A 622 -16.10 -22.42 -17.35
C ALA A 622 -16.14 -22.99 -18.77
N THR A 623 -15.53 -24.16 -18.92
CA THR A 623 -15.65 -25.02 -20.10
C THR A 623 -16.15 -26.40 -19.67
N VAL A 624 -16.83 -27.10 -20.57
CA VAL A 624 -17.31 -28.46 -20.35
C VAL A 624 -16.71 -29.40 -21.39
N GLU A 625 -16.04 -30.46 -20.93
CA GLU A 625 -15.37 -31.45 -21.78
C GLU A 625 -16.04 -32.83 -21.63
N ALA A 626 -16.22 -33.55 -22.74
CA ALA A 626 -16.71 -34.92 -22.75
C ALA A 626 -15.61 -35.90 -22.36
N VAL A 627 -15.91 -36.87 -21.48
CA VAL A 627 -14.92 -37.82 -20.96
C VAL A 627 -15.41 -39.28 -21.01
N PRO A 628 -14.49 -40.27 -21.14
CA PRO A 628 -14.86 -41.67 -21.04
C PRO A 628 -15.44 -42.05 -19.67
N ASN A 629 -16.50 -42.87 -19.67
CA ASN A 629 -17.08 -43.44 -18.45
C ASN A 629 -16.06 -44.26 -17.62
N ILE A 630 -15.15 -44.94 -18.32
CA ILE A 630 -14.11 -45.77 -17.71
C ILE A 630 -12.75 -45.23 -18.18
N VAL A 631 -12.21 -44.30 -17.40
CA VAL A 631 -10.82 -43.87 -17.53
C VAL A 631 -9.92 -44.95 -16.96
N TYR A 632 -8.96 -45.39 -17.76
CA TYR A 632 -7.99 -46.43 -17.44
C TYR A 632 -6.88 -45.87 -16.55
N SER A 633 -6.23 -44.79 -17.00
CA SER A 633 -5.17 -44.08 -16.28
C SER A 633 -5.04 -42.62 -16.77
N PHE A 634 -4.34 -41.81 -15.98
CA PHE A 634 -3.91 -40.45 -16.32
C PHE A 634 -2.37 -40.38 -16.33
N PRO A 635 -1.70 -40.82 -17.42
CA PRO A 635 -0.27 -40.66 -17.57
C PRO A 635 0.12 -39.19 -17.78
N SER A 636 1.28 -38.83 -17.24
CA SER A 636 1.86 -37.48 -17.30
C SER A 636 3.33 -37.56 -17.73
N VAL A 637 3.79 -36.54 -18.46
CA VAL A 637 5.21 -36.34 -18.81
C VAL A 637 5.68 -35.02 -18.23
N SER A 638 6.77 -35.05 -17.48
CA SER A 638 7.45 -33.84 -17.02
C SER A 638 8.66 -33.53 -17.90
N LEU A 639 8.76 -32.27 -18.31
CA LEU A 639 9.69 -31.74 -19.29
C LEU A 639 10.43 -30.53 -18.72
N LEU A 640 11.68 -30.36 -19.12
CA LEU A 640 12.40 -29.10 -19.00
C LEU A 640 12.57 -28.50 -20.39
N LEU A 641 12.02 -27.30 -20.60
CA LEU A 641 12.17 -26.53 -21.84
C LEU A 641 13.27 -25.49 -21.64
N THR A 642 14.36 -25.60 -22.39
CA THR A 642 15.54 -24.71 -22.25
C THR A 642 15.63 -23.65 -23.34
N GLY A 643 14.61 -23.54 -24.20
CA GLY A 643 14.61 -22.78 -25.45
C GLY A 643 15.30 -23.52 -26.60
N ASN A 644 16.47 -24.12 -26.35
CA ASN A 644 17.25 -24.87 -27.36
C ASN A 644 17.07 -26.40 -27.29
N GLU A 645 16.56 -26.94 -26.19
CA GLU A 645 16.45 -28.38 -25.96
C GLU A 645 15.26 -28.73 -25.07
N ILE A 646 14.54 -29.79 -25.44
CA ILE A 646 13.52 -30.46 -24.63
C ILE A 646 14.21 -31.64 -23.91
N ARG A 647 14.29 -31.59 -22.58
CA ARG A 647 14.73 -32.72 -21.74
C ARG A 647 13.53 -33.36 -21.08
N VAL A 648 13.45 -34.69 -21.03
CA VAL A 648 12.37 -35.38 -20.32
C VAL A 648 12.85 -35.72 -18.91
N ILE A 649 12.23 -35.08 -17.93
CA ILE A 649 12.56 -35.23 -16.51
C ILE A 649 12.07 -36.59 -16.02
N GLY A 650 10.89 -37.02 -16.46
CA GLY A 650 10.33 -38.32 -16.16
C GLY A 650 8.88 -38.45 -16.62
N THR A 651 8.33 -39.64 -16.41
CA THR A 651 6.91 -39.95 -16.59
C THR A 651 6.33 -40.46 -15.28
N TYR A 652 5.02 -40.35 -15.10
CA TYR A 652 4.30 -40.99 -14.00
C TYR A 652 2.83 -41.19 -14.37
N ASP A 653 2.17 -42.14 -13.72
CA ASP A 653 0.70 -42.21 -13.74
C ASP A 653 0.13 -41.59 -12.46
N ARG A 654 -0.92 -40.79 -12.60
CA ARG A 654 -1.69 -40.27 -11.47
C ARG A 654 -2.76 -41.28 -11.04
N MET A 655 -2.59 -41.86 -9.85
CA MET A 655 -3.59 -42.72 -9.21
C MET A 655 -4.71 -41.86 -8.63
N HIS A 656 -5.95 -42.21 -8.93
CA HIS A 656 -7.13 -41.46 -8.51
C HIS A 656 -8.05 -42.33 -7.64
N HIS A 657 -8.57 -41.76 -6.55
CA HIS A 657 -9.44 -42.47 -5.59
C HIS A 657 -10.94 -42.33 -5.92
N SER A 658 -11.27 -41.38 -6.78
CA SER A 658 -12.59 -41.05 -7.32
C SER A 658 -12.36 -40.37 -8.69
N PRO A 659 -13.33 -40.29 -9.63
CA PRO A 659 -13.10 -39.61 -10.90
C PRO A 659 -12.60 -38.17 -10.67
N PHE A 660 -11.43 -37.87 -11.26
CA PHE A 660 -10.75 -36.56 -11.16
C PHE A 660 -10.40 -36.14 -9.71
N ARG A 661 -10.18 -37.11 -8.80
CA ARG A 661 -9.59 -36.90 -7.46
C ARG A 661 -8.34 -37.74 -7.22
N PHE A 662 -7.19 -37.11 -7.14
CA PHE A 662 -5.86 -37.68 -6.96
C PHE A 662 -5.68 -38.31 -5.56
N GLY A 663 -4.88 -39.36 -5.48
CA GLY A 663 -4.47 -39.96 -4.21
C GLY A 663 -2.96 -40.21 -4.10
N ALA A 664 -2.32 -40.64 -5.19
CA ALA A 664 -0.87 -40.86 -5.27
C ALA A 664 -0.41 -40.82 -6.73
N LEU A 665 0.90 -40.80 -6.98
CA LEU A 665 1.47 -41.08 -8.30
C LEU A 665 2.41 -42.28 -8.26
N VAL A 666 2.53 -42.98 -9.39
CA VAL A 666 3.53 -44.03 -9.61
C VAL A 666 4.47 -43.61 -10.75
N ALA A 667 5.78 -43.71 -10.52
CA ALA A 667 6.81 -43.38 -11.50
C ALA A 667 7.79 -44.57 -11.69
N PRO A 668 8.27 -44.85 -12.93
CA PRO A 668 7.81 -44.28 -14.20
C PRO A 668 6.34 -44.63 -14.48
N SER A 669 5.71 -43.95 -15.44
CA SER A 669 4.40 -44.35 -15.96
C SER A 669 4.48 -45.78 -16.53
N VAL A 670 3.44 -46.57 -16.31
CA VAL A 670 3.31 -47.95 -16.77
C VAL A 670 1.99 -48.23 -17.49
N SER A 671 1.04 -47.29 -17.47
CA SER A 671 -0.29 -47.50 -18.07
C SER A 671 -0.32 -47.55 -19.61
N ILE A 672 0.67 -46.95 -20.27
CA ILE A 672 0.84 -47.02 -21.74
C ILE A 672 2.31 -47.19 -22.13
N ASN A 673 2.57 -47.36 -23.42
CA ASN A 673 3.93 -47.45 -23.94
C ASN A 673 4.70 -46.15 -23.65
N GLY A 674 5.70 -46.24 -22.77
CA GLY A 674 6.49 -45.09 -22.34
C GLY A 674 7.23 -44.36 -23.46
N ILE A 675 7.57 -45.03 -24.56
CA ILE A 675 8.22 -44.40 -25.72
C ILE A 675 7.20 -43.50 -26.47
N GLU A 676 5.97 -43.98 -26.62
CA GLU A 676 4.86 -43.25 -27.23
C GLU A 676 4.45 -42.04 -26.37
N LEU A 677 4.30 -42.25 -25.06
CA LEU A 677 4.05 -41.19 -24.07
C LEU A 677 5.13 -40.11 -24.10
N VAL A 678 6.41 -40.48 -24.11
CA VAL A 678 7.54 -39.54 -24.26
C VAL A 678 7.50 -38.83 -25.60
N SER A 679 7.12 -39.50 -26.69
CA SER A 679 6.99 -38.87 -28.01
C SER A 679 5.88 -37.82 -28.05
N MET A 680 4.71 -38.12 -27.47
CA MET A 680 3.61 -37.14 -27.35
C MET A 680 4.01 -35.94 -26.47
N GLY A 681 4.69 -36.18 -25.34
CA GLY A 681 5.24 -35.10 -24.51
C GLY A 681 6.24 -34.23 -25.26
N ARG A 682 7.16 -34.84 -26.03
CA ARG A 682 8.14 -34.10 -26.85
C ARG A 682 7.49 -33.31 -27.99
N ALA A 683 6.38 -33.79 -28.57
CA ALA A 683 5.61 -33.04 -29.58
C ALA A 683 5.00 -31.77 -28.97
N VAL A 684 4.32 -31.89 -27.83
CA VAL A 684 3.76 -30.73 -27.09
C VAL A 684 4.87 -29.76 -26.68
N GLY A 685 5.97 -30.26 -26.14
CA GLY A 685 7.14 -29.45 -25.79
C GLY A 685 7.70 -28.66 -26.99
N SER A 686 7.62 -29.20 -28.21
CA SER A 686 8.07 -28.51 -29.43
C SER A 686 7.13 -27.36 -29.81
N GLU A 687 5.81 -27.55 -29.71
CA GLU A 687 4.83 -26.46 -29.91
C GLU A 687 4.92 -25.38 -28.83
N LEU A 688 5.29 -25.73 -27.61
CA LEU A 688 5.53 -24.76 -26.53
C LEU A 688 6.83 -23.96 -26.74
N MET A 689 7.93 -24.60 -27.15
CA MET A 689 9.17 -23.87 -27.48
C MET A 689 9.00 -22.93 -28.69
N LYS A 690 8.16 -23.27 -29.67
CA LYS A 690 7.79 -22.35 -30.78
C LYS A 690 7.09 -21.05 -30.30
N ARG A 691 6.56 -21.05 -29.07
CA ARG A 691 5.97 -19.88 -28.39
C ARG A 691 6.96 -19.20 -27.42
N ASN A 692 8.26 -19.50 -27.51
CA ASN A 692 9.31 -19.04 -26.59
C ASN A 692 9.13 -19.44 -25.11
N ILE A 693 8.37 -20.51 -24.84
CA ILE A 693 8.16 -20.99 -23.46
C ILE A 693 9.39 -21.78 -22.99
N ILE A 694 9.91 -21.41 -21.81
CA ILE A 694 11.01 -22.10 -21.12
C ILE A 694 10.59 -22.49 -19.70
N GLY A 695 11.45 -23.25 -19.01
CA GLY A 695 11.24 -23.71 -17.64
C GLY A 695 10.56 -25.08 -17.54
N TYR A 696 10.02 -25.39 -16.36
CA TYR A 696 9.39 -26.67 -16.03
C TYR A 696 7.96 -26.77 -16.58
N VAL A 697 7.65 -27.85 -17.30
CA VAL A 697 6.33 -28.12 -17.88
C VAL A 697 5.91 -29.56 -17.59
N THR A 698 4.65 -29.76 -17.21
CA THR A 698 4.02 -31.08 -17.14
C THR A 698 2.91 -31.18 -18.17
N VAL A 699 2.96 -32.19 -19.03
CA VAL A 699 1.90 -32.51 -20.00
C VAL A 699 1.10 -33.68 -19.45
N ASP A 700 -0.20 -33.48 -19.25
CA ASP A 700 -1.14 -34.47 -18.74
C ASP A 700 -1.99 -35.06 -19.87
N PHE A 701 -2.10 -36.38 -19.86
CA PHE A 701 -2.92 -37.16 -20.78
C PHE A 701 -3.99 -37.95 -20.02
N MET A 702 -5.03 -38.37 -20.75
CA MET A 702 -6.05 -39.28 -20.26
C MET A 702 -6.13 -40.50 -21.19
N THR A 703 -6.19 -41.70 -20.60
CA THR A 703 -6.20 -42.97 -21.34
C THR A 703 -7.45 -43.78 -21.03
N PHE A 704 -7.97 -44.47 -22.05
CA PHE A 704 -9.18 -45.28 -21.96
C PHE A 704 -9.19 -46.39 -23.01
N GLN A 705 -10.06 -47.38 -22.81
CA GLN A 705 -10.24 -48.52 -23.71
C GLN A 705 -11.52 -48.31 -24.53
N ASP A 706 -11.39 -48.08 -25.85
CA ASP A 706 -12.53 -48.12 -26.79
C ASP A 706 -12.45 -49.41 -27.61
N LYS A 707 -13.46 -50.28 -27.49
CA LYS A 707 -13.60 -51.53 -28.26
C LYS A 707 -12.31 -52.38 -28.27
N ASN A 708 -11.72 -52.53 -27.07
CA ASN A 708 -10.46 -53.24 -26.80
C ASN A 708 -9.17 -52.60 -27.38
N ILE A 709 -9.25 -51.38 -27.90
CA ILE A 709 -8.09 -50.57 -28.29
C ILE A 709 -7.84 -49.52 -27.21
N MET A 710 -6.63 -49.49 -26.65
CA MET A 710 -6.19 -48.40 -25.78
C MET A 710 -6.02 -47.12 -26.60
N ARG A 711 -6.62 -46.02 -26.15
CA ARG A 711 -6.46 -44.69 -26.74
C ARG A 711 -6.01 -43.68 -25.69
N THR A 712 -5.29 -42.68 -26.16
CA THR A 712 -4.78 -41.56 -25.37
C THR A 712 -5.27 -40.26 -25.97
N ILE A 713 -5.72 -39.33 -25.14
CA ILE A 713 -6.04 -37.95 -25.52
C ILE A 713 -5.33 -36.95 -24.59
N GLY A 714 -5.09 -35.73 -25.08
CA GLY A 714 -4.60 -34.63 -24.26
C GLY A 714 -5.63 -34.21 -23.20
N PHE A 715 -5.18 -33.90 -21.99
CA PHE A 715 -6.05 -33.56 -20.85
C PHE A 715 -5.67 -32.23 -20.17
N GLY A 716 -4.38 -31.87 -20.16
CA GLY A 716 -3.90 -30.60 -19.62
C GLY A 716 -2.43 -30.34 -19.91
N ILE A 717 -2.03 -29.08 -19.82
CA ILE A 717 -0.63 -28.64 -19.89
C ILE A 717 -0.42 -27.70 -18.71
N ARG A 718 0.44 -28.05 -17.77
CA ARG A 718 0.82 -27.22 -16.62
C ARG A 718 2.20 -26.62 -16.85
N LEU A 719 2.27 -25.31 -16.91
CA LEU A 719 3.49 -24.52 -16.99
C LEU A 719 3.98 -24.19 -15.57
N ASN A 720 5.23 -23.74 -15.46
CA ASN A 720 5.91 -23.48 -14.18
C ASN A 720 5.82 -24.67 -13.19
N SER A 721 5.65 -25.89 -13.74
CA SER A 721 5.19 -27.08 -13.02
C SER A 721 6.37 -27.82 -12.43
N TYR A 722 6.92 -27.25 -11.36
CA TYR A 722 8.14 -27.75 -10.72
C TYR A 722 8.01 -29.24 -10.31
N PRO A 723 8.91 -30.13 -10.75
CA PRO A 723 8.73 -31.59 -10.73
C PRO A 723 9.12 -32.23 -9.39
N ALA A 724 8.76 -31.58 -8.28
CA ALA A 724 9.15 -31.91 -6.91
C ALA A 724 9.10 -33.41 -6.57
N ALA A 725 8.02 -34.11 -6.98
CA ALA A 725 7.87 -35.53 -6.69
C ALA A 725 8.85 -36.43 -7.48
N LEU A 726 9.19 -36.07 -8.72
CA LEU A 726 10.17 -36.82 -9.52
C LEU A 726 11.60 -36.60 -8.99
N GLN A 727 11.98 -35.35 -8.72
CA GLN A 727 13.29 -35.04 -8.12
C GLN A 727 13.42 -35.67 -6.72
N LEU A 728 12.35 -35.67 -5.92
CA LEU A 728 12.28 -36.36 -4.62
C LEU A 728 12.61 -37.86 -4.76
N ALA A 729 12.10 -38.54 -5.79
CA ALA A 729 12.45 -39.92 -6.08
C ALA A 729 13.91 -40.06 -6.54
N TYR A 730 14.39 -39.20 -7.44
CA TYR A 730 15.79 -39.24 -7.93
C TYR A 730 16.80 -39.02 -6.80
N CYS A 731 16.52 -38.07 -5.91
CA CYS A 731 17.22 -37.84 -4.65
C CYS A 731 17.18 -39.09 -3.76
N THR A 732 15.99 -39.58 -3.37
CA THR A 732 15.86 -40.70 -2.42
C THR A 732 16.51 -42.00 -2.92
N LEU A 733 16.37 -42.28 -4.21
CA LEU A 733 16.86 -43.49 -4.86
C LEU A 733 18.32 -43.38 -5.32
N SER A 734 18.91 -42.18 -5.32
CA SER A 734 20.19 -41.89 -6.00
C SER A 734 20.14 -42.38 -7.46
N ALA A 735 19.12 -41.91 -8.19
CA ALA A 735 18.71 -42.43 -9.49
C ALA A 735 18.55 -41.34 -10.56
N GLY A 736 18.56 -41.72 -11.83
CA GLY A 736 18.20 -40.86 -12.96
C GLY A 736 17.16 -41.51 -13.87
N TYR A 737 16.49 -40.71 -14.70
CA TYR A 737 15.53 -41.21 -15.69
C TYR A 737 16.23 -41.64 -16.98
N ASN A 738 15.72 -42.69 -17.62
CA ASN A 738 16.22 -43.23 -18.89
C ASN A 738 15.09 -43.26 -19.92
N GLU A 739 14.95 -42.17 -20.68
CA GLU A 739 13.87 -41.94 -21.65
C GLU A 739 13.66 -43.16 -22.58
N GLN A 740 14.74 -43.65 -23.19
CA GLN A 740 14.76 -44.76 -24.16
C GLN A 740 14.15 -46.07 -23.65
N LYS A 741 14.03 -46.24 -22.32
CA LYS A 741 13.47 -47.45 -21.71
C LYS A 741 12.29 -47.14 -20.78
N ASN A 742 11.88 -45.87 -20.67
CA ASN A 742 10.90 -45.37 -19.71
C ASN A 742 11.11 -45.94 -18.29
N LYS A 743 12.33 -45.81 -17.76
CA LYS A 743 12.70 -46.38 -16.45
C LYS A 743 13.49 -45.41 -15.60
N ILE A 744 13.19 -45.41 -14.30
CA ILE A 744 14.05 -44.85 -13.27
C ILE A 744 15.18 -45.87 -13.02
N VAL A 745 16.42 -45.42 -13.12
CA VAL A 745 17.62 -46.25 -13.13
C VAL A 745 18.57 -45.79 -12.03
N LEU A 746 19.00 -46.71 -11.17
CA LEU A 746 19.97 -46.40 -10.12
C LEU A 746 21.29 -45.94 -10.74
N LEU A 747 21.86 -44.86 -10.21
CA LEU A 747 23.21 -44.42 -10.52
C LEU A 747 24.22 -45.38 -9.86
N ARG A 748 25.47 -45.36 -10.34
CA ARG A 748 26.59 -46.02 -9.65
C ARG A 748 27.23 -45.00 -8.70
N ASN A 749 27.67 -45.45 -7.53
CA ASN A 749 28.51 -44.62 -6.66
C ASN A 749 29.80 -44.22 -7.40
N ASN A 750 30.29 -43.02 -7.09
CA ASN A 750 31.26 -42.25 -7.88
C ASN A 750 32.53 -43.04 -8.28
N GLY A 751 33.01 -42.81 -9.51
CA GLY A 751 34.35 -43.27 -9.94
C GLY A 751 34.51 -43.60 -11.43
N GLN A 752 33.42 -43.78 -12.19
CA GLN A 752 33.47 -44.07 -13.63
C GLN A 752 32.33 -43.36 -14.37
N GLU A 753 32.65 -42.58 -15.40
CA GLU A 753 31.74 -41.69 -16.13
C GLU A 753 30.74 -42.41 -17.07
N GLN A 754 30.61 -43.73 -16.98
CA GLN A 754 29.74 -44.51 -17.86
C GLN A 754 28.37 -44.82 -17.25
N ILE A 755 27.40 -44.11 -17.83
CA ILE A 755 25.94 -44.12 -17.67
C ILE A 755 25.31 -45.52 -17.47
N LYS A 756 24.21 -45.55 -16.70
CA LYS A 756 23.27 -46.67 -16.43
C LYS A 756 23.80 -47.81 -15.54
N GLY A 757 23.38 -47.81 -14.26
CA GLY A 757 23.24 -49.06 -13.52
C GLY A 757 22.22 -49.99 -14.19
N LYS A 758 22.36 -51.31 -14.05
CA LYS A 758 21.40 -52.28 -14.64
C LYS A 758 20.09 -52.40 -13.85
N LYS A 759 20.05 -51.94 -12.60
CA LYS A 759 18.88 -52.03 -11.70
C LYS A 759 17.94 -50.84 -11.93
N SER A 760 16.71 -51.11 -12.39
CA SER A 760 15.62 -50.13 -12.40
C SER A 760 14.84 -50.14 -11.07
N ARG A 761 14.13 -49.06 -10.78
CA ARG A 761 13.18 -48.96 -9.66
C ARG A 761 11.82 -48.47 -10.16
N TYR A 762 10.79 -48.86 -9.41
CA TYR A 762 9.46 -48.25 -9.46
C TYR A 762 9.24 -47.58 -8.11
N VAL A 763 8.51 -46.46 -8.11
CA VAL A 763 8.26 -45.65 -6.94
C VAL A 763 6.82 -45.17 -6.90
N ILE A 764 6.19 -45.20 -5.73
CA ILE A 764 4.86 -44.62 -5.46
C ILE A 764 5.05 -43.50 -4.47
N ILE A 765 4.45 -42.33 -4.74
CA ILE A 765 4.65 -41.10 -3.98
C ILE A 765 3.29 -40.51 -3.62
N HIS A 766 3.15 -40.13 -2.35
CA HIS A 766 1.98 -39.41 -1.83
C HIS A 766 2.48 -38.24 -0.97
N THR A 767 2.05 -37.04 -1.34
CA THR A 767 2.37 -35.75 -0.71
C THR A 767 1.13 -35.20 -0.01
N GLY A 768 1.27 -34.74 1.23
CA GLY A 768 0.14 -34.23 2.01
C GLY A 768 -0.60 -35.30 2.81
N LEU A 769 0.11 -36.09 3.62
CA LEU A 769 -0.53 -37.10 4.48
C LEU A 769 -1.30 -36.41 5.62
N THR A 770 -2.63 -36.48 5.59
CA THR A 770 -3.53 -35.94 6.61
C THR A 770 -4.36 -37.06 7.23
N HIS A 771 -4.51 -37.03 8.55
CA HIS A 771 -5.40 -37.89 9.35
C HIS A 771 -5.50 -37.30 10.76
N ASN A 772 -6.71 -37.19 11.33
CA ASN A 772 -6.96 -36.46 12.59
C ASN A 772 -6.06 -36.92 13.77
N ALA A 773 -5.87 -38.24 13.92
CA ALA A 773 -4.97 -38.81 14.93
C ALA A 773 -3.47 -38.44 14.79
N LEU A 774 -3.01 -37.80 13.70
CA LEU A 774 -1.60 -37.36 13.59
C LEU A 774 -1.21 -36.33 14.67
N ASN A 775 -2.20 -35.66 15.25
CA ASN A 775 -2.03 -34.79 16.42
C ASN A 775 -1.47 -35.57 17.64
N ASP A 776 -1.77 -36.87 17.73
CA ASP A 776 -1.50 -37.72 18.90
C ASP A 776 -0.23 -38.59 18.73
N PHE A 777 0.56 -38.39 17.68
CA PHE A 777 1.77 -39.18 17.39
C PHE A 777 2.94 -38.31 16.97
N GLY A 778 4.12 -38.52 17.57
CA GLY A 778 5.35 -37.92 17.08
C GLY A 778 5.80 -38.52 15.76
N SER A 779 6.49 -37.73 14.93
CA SER A 779 7.11 -38.22 13.68
C SER A 779 8.02 -39.44 13.93
N LYS A 780 8.74 -39.44 15.06
CA LYS A 780 9.64 -40.51 15.50
C LYS A 780 8.89 -41.77 15.94
N ASP A 781 7.67 -41.67 16.47
CA ASP A 781 6.83 -42.81 16.83
C ASP A 781 6.31 -43.54 15.59
N ILE A 782 5.82 -42.78 14.61
CA ILE A 782 5.36 -43.33 13.32
C ILE A 782 6.53 -44.01 12.59
N LYS A 783 7.71 -43.36 12.53
CA LYS A 783 8.94 -43.94 11.98
C LYS A 783 9.32 -45.24 12.72
N ARG A 784 9.33 -45.26 14.05
CA ARG A 784 9.65 -46.44 14.88
C ARG A 784 8.67 -47.60 14.65
N ASN A 785 7.37 -47.32 14.59
CA ASN A 785 6.36 -48.36 14.37
C ASN A 785 6.48 -48.97 12.96
N CYS A 786 6.78 -48.16 11.93
CA CYS A 786 7.05 -48.67 10.58
C CYS A 786 8.36 -49.47 10.48
N PHE A 787 9.38 -49.12 11.28
CA PHE A 787 10.61 -49.89 11.40
C PHE A 787 10.36 -51.27 12.01
N ASN A 788 9.64 -51.34 13.15
CA ASN A 788 9.34 -52.59 13.85
C ASN A 788 8.56 -53.61 12.97
N HIS A 789 7.79 -53.14 12.00
CA HIS A 789 7.03 -53.98 11.05
C HIS A 789 7.80 -54.29 9.75
N GLY A 790 9.08 -53.93 9.67
CA GLY A 790 9.94 -54.26 8.52
C GLY A 790 9.65 -53.48 7.24
N PHE A 791 8.87 -52.39 7.31
CA PHE A 791 8.54 -51.60 6.11
C PHE A 791 9.63 -50.61 5.70
N MET A 792 10.56 -50.26 6.60
CA MET A 792 11.49 -49.14 6.40
C MET A 792 12.40 -49.25 5.17
N PHE A 793 12.78 -48.09 4.64
CA PHE A 793 13.57 -47.95 3.43
C PHE A 793 15.03 -48.42 3.59
N ASP A 794 15.38 -49.50 2.90
CA ASP A 794 16.74 -50.02 2.74
C ASP A 794 17.55 -49.11 1.81
N LEU A 795 18.60 -48.48 2.37
CA LEU A 795 19.51 -47.58 1.65
C LEU A 795 20.45 -48.31 0.66
N LEU A 796 20.73 -49.60 0.87
CA LEU A 796 21.60 -50.40 0.01
C LEU A 796 20.85 -50.90 -1.23
N ASN A 797 19.63 -51.39 -1.06
CA ASN A 797 18.79 -51.78 -2.20
C ASN A 797 17.95 -50.64 -2.78
N ARG A 798 17.84 -49.49 -2.08
CA ARG A 798 16.97 -48.36 -2.46
C ARG A 798 15.52 -48.83 -2.69
N THR A 799 14.98 -49.52 -1.69
CA THR A 799 13.63 -50.14 -1.69
C THR A 799 13.05 -50.14 -0.28
N GLY A 800 11.72 -50.09 -0.14
CA GLY A 800 11.02 -49.95 1.14
C GLY A 800 10.14 -48.71 1.20
N PHE A 801 9.55 -48.44 2.36
CA PHE A 801 8.74 -47.26 2.68
C PHE A 801 9.57 -46.22 3.43
N LYS A 802 9.51 -44.95 2.98
CA LYS A 802 10.11 -43.77 3.62
C LYS A 802 9.03 -42.73 3.88
N LEU A 803 9.05 -42.09 5.04
CA LEU A 803 8.12 -41.03 5.45
C LEU A 803 8.93 -39.87 6.05
N GLN A 804 8.65 -38.64 5.60
CA GLN A 804 9.28 -37.44 6.13
C GLN A 804 8.27 -36.30 6.25
N PHE A 805 8.41 -35.53 7.33
CA PHE A 805 7.62 -34.35 7.63
C PHE A 805 8.44 -33.09 7.29
N LEU A 806 7.75 -32.04 6.84
CA LEU A 806 8.31 -30.73 6.47
C LEU A 806 7.76 -29.61 7.38
N ASP A 807 6.60 -29.83 7.99
CA ASP A 807 6.17 -29.16 9.24
C ASP A 807 5.50 -30.18 10.17
N ALA A 808 4.91 -29.73 11.28
CA ALA A 808 4.32 -30.60 12.30
C ALA A 808 3.30 -31.61 11.71
N PRO A 809 3.29 -32.89 12.15
CA PRO A 809 2.32 -33.90 11.71
C PRO A 809 0.84 -33.48 11.60
N PRO A 810 0.24 -32.72 12.55
CA PRO A 810 -1.12 -32.16 12.41
C PRO A 810 -1.38 -31.39 11.10
N GLU A 811 -0.39 -30.66 10.58
CA GLU A 811 -0.58 -29.81 9.39
C GLU A 811 -0.55 -30.60 8.07
N GLY A 812 -0.25 -31.90 8.15
CA GLY A 812 -0.12 -32.82 7.02
C GLY A 812 1.01 -32.52 6.05
N LYS A 813 1.87 -31.53 6.34
CA LYS A 813 2.98 -31.09 5.47
C LYS A 813 4.10 -32.12 5.48
N SER A 814 3.97 -33.10 4.61
CA SER A 814 4.74 -34.33 4.61
C SER A 814 4.74 -34.99 3.24
N PHE A 815 5.67 -35.91 3.04
CA PHE A 815 5.66 -36.83 1.92
C PHE A 815 5.98 -38.26 2.37
N SER A 816 5.43 -39.22 1.66
CA SER A 816 5.81 -40.62 1.76
C SER A 816 6.19 -41.17 0.39
N MET A 817 7.07 -42.15 0.40
CA MET A 817 7.61 -42.79 -0.79
C MET A 817 7.74 -44.29 -0.55
N VAL A 818 7.23 -45.11 -1.46
CA VAL A 818 7.47 -46.56 -1.50
C VAL A 818 8.26 -46.88 -2.75
N SER A 819 9.33 -47.67 -2.65
CA SER A 819 10.06 -48.14 -3.83
C SER A 819 10.30 -49.66 -3.82
N ALA A 820 10.21 -50.26 -5.02
CA ALA A 820 10.48 -51.68 -5.24
C ALA A 820 11.11 -51.95 -6.62
N THR A 821 11.36 -53.23 -6.89
CA THR A 821 11.95 -53.74 -8.15
C THR A 821 10.94 -53.91 -9.29
N SER A 822 9.66 -54.14 -8.99
CA SER A 822 8.52 -54.15 -9.93
C SER A 822 7.40 -53.24 -9.44
N VAL A 823 6.42 -52.97 -10.31
CA VAL A 823 5.23 -52.16 -9.96
C VAL A 823 4.39 -52.86 -8.89
N ASP A 824 4.13 -54.14 -9.07
CA ASP A 824 3.27 -54.97 -8.20
C ASP A 824 3.86 -55.08 -6.80
N ALA A 825 5.19 -55.19 -6.71
CA ALA A 825 5.91 -55.17 -5.43
C ALA A 825 5.85 -53.78 -4.76
N ALA A 826 5.86 -52.69 -5.53
CA ALA A 826 5.71 -51.34 -4.99
C ALA A 826 4.28 -51.11 -4.49
N ILE A 827 3.27 -51.51 -5.26
CA ILE A 827 1.85 -51.40 -4.89
C ILE A 827 1.54 -52.30 -3.69
N ALA A 828 1.92 -53.57 -3.70
CA ALA A 828 1.65 -54.47 -2.58
C ALA A 828 2.37 -54.05 -1.28
N LEU A 829 3.51 -53.36 -1.37
CA LEU A 829 4.18 -52.76 -0.22
C LEU A 829 3.47 -51.47 0.24
N PHE A 830 3.01 -50.63 -0.70
CA PHE A 830 2.22 -49.43 -0.41
C PHE A 830 0.88 -49.79 0.25
N GLU A 831 0.12 -50.73 -0.31
CA GLU A 831 -1.13 -51.26 0.26
C GLU A 831 -0.89 -51.76 1.70
N LYS A 832 0.14 -52.58 1.94
CA LYS A 832 0.47 -53.10 3.28
C LYS A 832 0.89 -52.03 4.28
N SER A 833 1.77 -51.09 3.90
CA SER A 833 2.22 -50.04 4.81
C SER A 833 1.10 -49.03 5.11
N TYR A 834 0.25 -48.71 4.12
CA TYR A 834 -0.90 -47.84 4.32
C TYR A 834 -2.01 -48.50 5.14
N GLU A 835 -2.32 -49.79 4.91
CA GLU A 835 -3.24 -50.53 5.79
C GLU A 835 -2.76 -50.55 7.23
N PHE A 836 -1.46 -50.73 7.46
CA PHE A 836 -0.88 -50.65 8.81
C PHE A 836 -1.02 -49.26 9.42
N ILE A 837 -0.66 -48.19 8.69
CA ILE A 837 -0.75 -46.82 9.18
C ILE A 837 -2.21 -46.42 9.46
N VAL A 838 -3.15 -46.74 8.57
CA VAL A 838 -4.59 -46.48 8.81
C VAL A 838 -5.07 -47.23 10.05
N ARG A 839 -4.75 -48.52 10.22
CA ARG A 839 -5.12 -49.28 11.43
C ARG A 839 -4.53 -48.67 12.70
N MET A 840 -3.25 -48.27 12.68
CA MET A 840 -2.56 -47.66 13.81
C MET A 840 -3.17 -46.30 14.21
N LEU A 841 -3.57 -45.48 13.24
CA LEU A 841 -4.14 -44.15 13.48
C LEU A 841 -5.64 -44.24 13.85
N SER A 842 -6.39 -45.13 13.20
CA SER A 842 -7.82 -45.36 13.49
C SER A 842 -8.07 -45.98 14.87
N GLN A 843 -7.08 -46.64 15.48
CA GLN A 843 -7.14 -47.07 16.88
C GLN A 843 -7.27 -45.91 17.88
N LYS A 844 -6.81 -44.70 17.53
CA LYS A 844 -7.03 -43.48 18.34
C LYS A 844 -8.23 -42.66 17.90
N CYS A 845 -8.38 -42.45 16.59
CA CYS A 845 -9.48 -41.67 16.03
C CYS A 845 -9.99 -42.36 14.74
N PRO A 846 -11.11 -43.11 14.79
CA PRO A 846 -11.71 -43.68 13.58
C PRO A 846 -12.21 -42.54 12.67
N SER A 847 -11.68 -42.47 11.45
CA SER A 847 -11.97 -41.39 10.50
C SER A 847 -11.74 -41.85 9.07
N ASP A 848 -12.82 -42.08 8.32
CA ASP A 848 -12.74 -42.57 6.94
C ASP A 848 -12.29 -41.50 5.94
N GLU A 849 -12.60 -40.23 6.23
CA GLU A 849 -12.28 -39.06 5.41
C GLU A 849 -10.86 -38.50 5.68
N ASN A 850 -9.83 -39.22 5.21
CA ASN A 850 -8.44 -38.79 5.36
C ASN A 850 -7.60 -39.10 4.10
N SER A 851 -6.48 -38.38 3.85
CA SER A 851 -5.73 -38.56 2.59
C SER A 851 -5.00 -39.90 2.50
N ILE A 852 -4.67 -40.51 3.64
CA ILE A 852 -4.01 -41.84 3.70
C ILE A 852 -4.99 -42.93 3.21
N SER A 853 -6.24 -42.93 3.67
CA SER A 853 -7.31 -43.80 3.17
C SER A 853 -7.60 -43.56 1.68
N ARG A 854 -7.68 -42.29 1.25
CA ARG A 854 -7.89 -41.93 -0.17
C ARG A 854 -6.75 -42.44 -1.07
N ALA A 855 -5.49 -42.27 -0.65
CA ALA A 855 -4.33 -42.78 -1.37
C ALA A 855 -4.33 -44.32 -1.47
N LEU A 856 -4.67 -45.04 -0.38
CA LEU A 856 -4.83 -46.50 -0.38
C LEU A 856 -5.92 -46.97 -1.36
N ILE A 857 -7.06 -46.29 -1.41
CA ILE A 857 -8.13 -46.55 -2.38
C ILE A 857 -7.63 -46.31 -3.82
N SER A 858 -6.88 -45.23 -4.06
CA SER A 858 -6.32 -44.92 -5.39
C SER A 858 -5.34 -45.99 -5.89
N ALA A 859 -4.48 -46.52 -5.01
CA ALA A 859 -3.53 -47.58 -5.35
C ALA A 859 -4.25 -48.88 -5.73
N ARG A 860 -5.25 -49.28 -4.94
CA ARG A 860 -6.09 -50.47 -5.22
C ARG A 860 -6.87 -50.34 -6.53
N HIS A 861 -7.44 -49.16 -6.83
CA HIS A 861 -8.13 -48.92 -8.10
C HIS A 861 -7.19 -48.91 -9.31
N PHE A 862 -5.98 -48.37 -9.17
CA PHE A 862 -4.97 -48.43 -10.23
C PHE A 862 -4.53 -49.89 -10.49
N HIS A 863 -4.21 -50.62 -9.43
CA HIS A 863 -3.87 -52.04 -9.44
C HIS A 863 -4.94 -52.91 -10.11
N SER A 864 -6.22 -52.61 -9.88
CA SER A 864 -7.35 -53.35 -10.45
C SER A 864 -7.79 -52.91 -11.85
N ARG A 865 -7.13 -51.92 -12.46
CA ARG A 865 -7.43 -51.43 -13.83
C ARG A 865 -6.26 -51.56 -14.78
N VAL A 866 -5.03 -51.40 -14.29
CA VAL A 866 -3.82 -51.22 -15.12
C VAL A 866 -2.92 -52.46 -15.11
N LEU A 867 -2.99 -53.29 -14.08
CA LEU A 867 -2.08 -54.42 -13.84
C LEU A 867 -2.80 -55.77 -13.67
N LYS A 868 -4.13 -55.77 -13.78
CA LYS A 868 -5.04 -56.92 -13.71
C LYS A 868 -6.08 -56.79 -14.81
#